data_AF-A0A1G4MBY6-F1
#
_entry.id   AF-A0A1G4MBY6-F1
#
_cell.length_a   1.000
_cell.length_b   1.000
_cell.length_c   1.000
_cell.angle_alpha   90.00
_cell.angle_beta   90.00
_cell.angle_gamma   90.00
#
_symmetry.space_group_name_H-M   'P 1'
#
loop_
_entity.id
_entity.type
_entity.pdbx_description
1 polymer ?
#
loop_
_entity_poly.entity_id
_entity_poly.type
_entity_poly.pdbx_seq_one_letter_code
_entity_poly.pdbx_strand_id
1 'polypeptide(L)'
;MDLVDPWRDSKTENAPGNATLDPKSQSVRETIAALSNQEDIFAQLAWLTSKEDSNVENYRELLRGVPDINDVHTTGVSLLIYAILFDHPVYIEVLHAHGGLDANAPDTIVGYTPLMWCMHLNRQQCCVELLNFSEQLDFNYKNRNGSTALDLIVPGTPMYEFAEEHELFQVANHDSVHDIFEAPASTILTDDVDHTMDQIDLQTAGLTIDDTEAFKTKDSVEFQPDFSGEIRDESRFFDFDQTLQNQYIEFADYDIPKILDLIVSLPTKLPHRPNVPAAIIFQCIRYADQKKESDSLVESMFRLSLTKIMASASTATGGVLSNETGDVVLQSYWLSALNFLYYYLYRQEGFFKRYPTTLQEIIDDLRTLMVELISSIHTRVLALVDTTILEYTTIAQVKQTLYKKDWNLFKRRKQSHLKGTHTDSYDEILKMLYPPSLEEQMKPSPLKIVQIFGALSYVLDLHQIHPLVAQQCLSLAIKWFSSSLFNKIMSNKKKCLSRAHAVQIRLNISVIQDWIKNHDFTVPPPKMIDDFMWERFPYTLIHNVGEIDLSSKSPDLRNIATYKPLKTDHTEDTSNSLFYYQSFHHISQIHMESLLQLLQWLQVATSLEDEESLDSTLSLLNKLSPLQLLKSIGKYRYEVDESKFNSALKKKLSAMCKNSVDSDQYLPEKVLPLLALPTVAELIDNYSSCEDSYELLPFLPVDVQDDVDEIHEQNFKQRQMEHERTQNEIEDAEKDTDEENDDRAFEDDAGDELFKQLNAPSVAAQKPLWAINSDIEANPW
;
A
#
# COMPACT_ATOMS: atom_id res chain seq x y z
N MET A 1 13.89 -10.85 -19.77
CA MET A 1 12.53 -10.52 -20.22
C MET A 1 12.52 -9.01 -20.29
N ASP A 2 12.52 -8.47 -21.51
CA ASP A 2 12.61 -7.02 -21.71
C ASP A 2 11.23 -6.41 -21.44
N LEU A 3 10.98 -6.06 -20.19
CA LEU A 3 9.93 -5.10 -19.83
C LEU A 3 10.33 -3.78 -20.49
N VAL A 4 9.48 -3.26 -21.39
CA VAL A 4 9.68 -1.93 -21.97
C VAL A 4 9.54 -0.93 -20.82
N ASP A 5 10.65 -0.33 -20.42
CA ASP A 5 10.67 0.68 -19.37
C ASP A 5 9.84 1.90 -19.82
N PRO A 6 8.79 2.30 -19.09
CA PRO A 6 7.96 3.46 -19.44
C PRO A 6 8.74 4.77 -19.50
N TRP A 7 9.95 4.80 -18.93
CA TRP A 7 10.86 5.96 -18.94
C TRP A 7 11.92 5.92 -20.03
N ARG A 8 11.94 4.87 -20.86
CA ARG A 8 12.96 4.69 -21.90
C ARG A 8 12.57 5.41 -23.19
N ASP A 9 13.49 6.26 -23.64
CA ASP A 9 13.37 7.05 -24.85
C ASP A 9 13.29 6.13 -26.10
N SER A 10 12.11 6.04 -26.71
CA SER A 10 11.95 5.39 -28.00
C SER A 10 12.60 6.27 -29.06
N LYS A 11 13.89 6.07 -29.31
CA LYS A 11 14.60 6.70 -30.44
C LYS A 11 13.89 6.34 -31.74
N THR A 12 12.97 7.20 -32.16
CA THR A 12 12.44 7.26 -33.51
C THR A 12 13.01 8.51 -34.16
N GLU A 13 13.65 8.30 -35.30
CA GLU A 13 14.26 9.31 -36.14
C GLU A 13 13.22 10.36 -36.56
N ASN A 14 13.12 11.46 -35.80
CA ASN A 14 12.31 12.60 -36.21
C ASN A 14 13.13 13.53 -37.11
N ALA A 15 12.96 13.34 -38.42
CA ALA A 15 13.11 14.42 -39.37
C ALA A 15 12.01 15.47 -39.12
N PRO A 16 12.31 16.78 -39.23
CA PRO A 16 11.34 17.81 -38.87
C PRO A 16 10.33 18.01 -39.99
N GLY A 17 9.04 17.85 -39.69
CA GLY A 17 7.95 18.35 -40.53
C GLY A 17 6.91 17.30 -40.91
N ASN A 18 6.04 16.95 -39.97
CA ASN A 18 4.59 16.76 -40.18
C ASN A 18 3.96 16.49 -38.81
N ALA A 19 2.90 17.21 -38.46
CA ALA A 19 2.09 16.91 -37.28
C ALA A 19 1.63 15.44 -37.37
N THR A 20 2.10 14.60 -36.45
CA THR A 20 1.72 13.20 -36.37
C THR A 20 0.24 13.12 -36.02
N LEU A 21 -0.59 12.73 -36.99
CA LEU A 21 -2.02 12.50 -36.78
C LEU A 21 -2.23 11.33 -35.83
N ASP A 22 -3.23 11.45 -34.95
CA ASP A 22 -3.65 10.40 -34.02
C ASP A 22 -3.93 9.08 -34.78
N PRO A 23 -3.31 7.94 -34.41
CA PRO A 23 -3.41 6.69 -35.14
C PRO A 23 -4.84 6.14 -35.22
N LYS A 24 -5.70 6.46 -34.23
CA LYS A 24 -7.12 6.09 -34.26
C LYS A 24 -7.86 6.90 -35.32
N SER A 25 -7.65 8.22 -35.35
CA SER A 25 -8.21 9.10 -36.39
C SER A 25 -7.74 8.73 -37.81
N GLN A 26 -6.48 8.30 -37.97
CA GLN A 26 -5.93 7.88 -39.25
C GLN A 26 -6.62 6.61 -39.79
N SER A 27 -6.85 5.62 -38.92
CA SER A 27 -7.56 4.38 -39.28
C SER A 27 -8.97 4.66 -39.82
N VAL A 28 -9.66 5.64 -39.24
CA VAL A 28 -10.99 6.05 -39.73
C VAL A 28 -10.90 6.82 -41.03
N ARG A 29 -9.91 7.71 -41.21
CA ARG A 29 -9.70 8.45 -42.46
C ARG A 29 -9.37 7.54 -43.65
N GLU A 30 -8.65 6.45 -43.42
CA GLU A 30 -8.30 5.47 -44.46
C GLU A 30 -9.54 4.75 -45.03
N THR A 31 -10.65 4.67 -44.28
CA THR A 31 -11.90 4.10 -44.80
C THR A 31 -12.50 4.88 -45.96
N ILE A 32 -12.27 6.20 -46.02
CA ILE A 32 -12.72 7.04 -47.14
C ILE A 32 -11.93 6.72 -48.41
N ALA A 33 -10.65 6.38 -48.28
CA ALA A 33 -9.81 5.99 -49.42
C ALA A 33 -10.24 4.64 -50.01
N ALA A 34 -10.88 3.77 -49.22
CA ALA A 34 -11.40 2.47 -49.67
C ALA A 34 -12.74 2.56 -50.43
N LEU A 35 -13.44 3.70 -50.36
CA LEU A 35 -14.69 3.95 -51.07
C LEU A 35 -14.43 4.19 -52.58
N SER A 36 -14.32 3.09 -53.34
CA SER A 36 -13.97 3.12 -54.77
C SER A 36 -15.15 3.34 -55.73
N ASN A 37 -16.40 3.23 -55.25
CA ASN A 37 -17.60 3.41 -56.07
C ASN A 37 -18.21 4.81 -55.90
N GLN A 38 -18.00 5.69 -56.88
CA GLN A 38 -18.61 7.02 -56.92
C GLN A 38 -20.12 7.01 -57.23
N GLU A 39 -20.74 5.86 -57.48
CA GLU A 39 -22.19 5.75 -57.74
C GLU A 39 -23.05 5.71 -56.46
N ASP A 40 -22.45 5.37 -55.31
CA ASP A 40 -23.15 5.33 -54.02
C ASP A 40 -23.27 6.72 -53.40
N ILE A 41 -24.49 7.11 -53.02
CA ILE A 41 -24.81 8.42 -52.45
C ILE A 41 -24.10 8.61 -51.10
N PHE A 42 -23.98 7.54 -50.30
CA PHE A 42 -23.27 7.58 -49.02
C PHE A 42 -21.78 7.89 -49.23
N ALA A 43 -21.14 7.22 -50.19
CA ALA A 43 -19.73 7.45 -50.52
C ALA A 43 -19.46 8.87 -51.02
N GLN A 44 -20.39 9.42 -51.82
CA GLN A 44 -20.31 10.82 -52.27
C GLN A 44 -20.39 11.80 -51.10
N LEU A 45 -21.29 11.56 -50.13
CA LEU A 45 -21.43 12.40 -48.93
C LEU A 45 -20.20 12.32 -48.02
N ALA A 46 -19.68 11.12 -47.75
CA ALA A 46 -18.46 10.93 -46.94
C ALA A 46 -17.24 11.61 -47.60
N TRP A 47 -17.13 11.52 -48.93
CA TRP A 47 -16.05 12.20 -49.65
C TRP A 47 -16.22 13.73 -49.65
N LEU A 48 -17.46 14.23 -49.74
CA LEU A 48 -17.74 15.66 -49.58
C LEU A 48 -17.40 16.16 -48.18
N THR A 49 -17.57 15.36 -47.12
CA THR A 49 -17.15 15.74 -45.76
C THR A 49 -15.63 15.76 -45.59
N SER A 50 -14.85 15.05 -46.41
CA SER A 50 -13.39 15.06 -46.32
C SER A 50 -12.70 16.25 -47.01
N LYS A 51 -13.47 17.09 -47.72
CA LYS A 51 -12.93 18.24 -48.45
C LYS A 51 -12.95 19.49 -47.57
N GLU A 52 -11.89 20.27 -47.65
CA GLU A 52 -11.79 21.55 -46.96
C GLU A 52 -12.85 22.58 -47.42
N ASP A 53 -13.30 22.50 -48.68
CA ASP A 53 -14.35 23.36 -49.23
C ASP A 53 -15.76 22.86 -48.82
N SER A 54 -16.37 23.52 -47.84
CA SER A 54 -17.73 23.22 -47.38
C SER A 54 -18.78 23.58 -48.46
N ASN A 55 -19.33 22.58 -49.15
CA ASN A 55 -20.40 22.75 -50.13
C ASN A 55 -21.73 22.22 -49.56
N VAL A 56 -22.26 22.99 -48.61
CA VAL A 56 -23.45 22.64 -47.80
C VAL A 56 -24.70 22.41 -48.65
N GLU A 57 -24.91 23.19 -49.72
CA GLU A 57 -26.09 23.01 -50.58
C GLU A 57 -26.04 21.71 -51.37
N ASN A 58 -24.87 21.34 -51.90
CA ASN A 58 -24.68 20.04 -52.56
C ASN A 58 -24.83 18.89 -51.57
N TYR A 59 -24.27 19.03 -50.35
CA TYR A 59 -24.43 18.05 -49.28
C TYR A 59 -25.91 17.84 -48.92
N ARG A 60 -26.68 18.93 -48.80
CA ARG A 60 -28.13 18.89 -48.49
C ARG A 60 -28.95 18.28 -49.62
N GLU A 61 -28.61 18.53 -50.89
CA GLU A 61 -29.29 17.92 -52.03
C GLU A 61 -29.06 16.41 -52.10
N LEU A 62 -27.82 15.96 -51.91
CA LEU A 62 -27.46 14.55 -51.91
C LEU A 62 -28.04 13.79 -50.70
N LEU A 63 -28.11 14.43 -49.53
CA LEU A 63 -28.69 13.84 -48.32
C LEU A 63 -30.17 13.45 -48.50
N ARG A 64 -30.93 14.13 -49.38
CA ARG A 64 -32.33 13.77 -49.70
C ARG A 64 -32.49 12.41 -50.38
N GLY A 65 -31.42 11.88 -50.97
CA GLY A 65 -31.41 10.57 -51.61
C GLY A 65 -31.00 9.43 -50.68
N VAL A 66 -30.63 9.72 -49.43
CA VAL A 66 -30.11 8.72 -48.49
C VAL A 66 -31.28 8.05 -47.73
N PRO A 67 -31.42 6.71 -47.80
CA PRO A 67 -32.49 6.00 -47.11
C PRO A 67 -32.26 5.89 -45.59
N ASP A 68 -31.00 5.80 -45.13
CA ASP A 68 -30.62 5.76 -43.72
C ASP A 68 -29.31 6.55 -43.50
N ILE A 69 -29.38 7.58 -42.66
CA ILE A 69 -28.26 8.50 -42.37
C ILE A 69 -27.27 7.87 -41.38
N ASN A 70 -27.75 6.94 -40.56
CA ASN A 70 -26.95 6.26 -39.56
C ASN A 70 -26.34 4.96 -40.11
N ASP A 71 -26.36 4.74 -41.43
CA ASP A 71 -25.78 3.52 -42.01
C ASP A 71 -24.28 3.44 -41.72
N VAL A 72 -23.87 2.33 -41.12
CA VAL A 72 -22.49 2.00 -40.72
C VAL A 72 -21.99 0.77 -41.51
N HIS A 73 -22.82 0.13 -42.33
CA HIS A 73 -22.51 -1.16 -42.96
C HIS A 73 -21.42 -1.08 -44.03
N THR A 74 -21.25 0.06 -44.70
CA THR A 74 -20.31 0.23 -45.81
C THR A 74 -18.88 0.47 -45.34
N THR A 75 -18.68 1.38 -44.39
CA THR A 75 -17.33 1.78 -43.91
C THR A 75 -17.07 1.45 -42.46
N GLY A 76 -18.09 1.06 -41.70
CA GLY A 76 -17.97 0.92 -40.26
C GLY A 76 -18.12 2.23 -39.49
N VAL A 77 -18.46 3.35 -40.14
CA VAL A 77 -18.48 4.71 -39.58
C VAL A 77 -19.70 5.49 -40.10
N SER A 78 -20.40 6.24 -39.25
CA SER A 78 -21.55 7.06 -39.66
C SER A 78 -21.13 8.40 -40.29
N LEU A 79 -22.02 9.02 -41.07
CA LEU A 79 -21.80 10.36 -41.64
C LEU A 79 -21.57 11.43 -40.56
N LEU A 80 -22.17 11.26 -39.38
CA LEU A 80 -21.99 12.13 -38.23
C LEU A 80 -20.55 12.09 -37.71
N ILE A 81 -19.96 10.89 -37.58
CA ILE A 81 -18.58 10.72 -37.12
C ILE A 81 -17.59 11.29 -38.14
N TYR A 82 -17.86 11.18 -39.44
CA TYR A 82 -17.03 11.86 -40.46
C TYR A 82 -17.09 13.39 -40.34
N ALA A 83 -18.28 13.98 -40.11
CA ALA A 83 -18.40 15.42 -39.89
C ALA A 83 -17.55 15.92 -38.70
N ILE A 84 -17.48 15.13 -37.62
CA ILE A 84 -16.67 15.45 -36.42
C ILE A 84 -15.16 15.27 -36.70
N LEU A 85 -14.76 14.20 -37.38
CA LEU A 85 -13.36 13.90 -37.71
C LEU A 85 -12.69 14.96 -38.59
N PHE A 86 -13.46 15.59 -39.48
CA PHE A 86 -13.02 16.68 -40.36
C PHE A 86 -13.40 18.08 -39.85
N ASP A 87 -13.97 18.17 -38.64
CA ASP A 87 -14.31 19.43 -37.96
C ASP A 87 -15.28 20.34 -38.75
N HIS A 88 -16.41 19.76 -39.15
CA HIS A 88 -17.46 20.45 -39.90
C HIS A 88 -18.77 20.50 -39.11
N PRO A 89 -18.92 21.43 -38.14
CA PRO A 89 -20.11 21.54 -37.30
C PRO A 89 -21.40 21.79 -38.10
N VAL A 90 -21.31 22.54 -39.19
CA VAL A 90 -22.46 22.83 -40.08
C VAL A 90 -23.09 21.56 -40.67
N TYR A 91 -22.30 20.51 -40.90
CA TYR A 91 -22.86 19.24 -41.40
C TYR A 91 -23.62 18.47 -40.31
N ILE A 92 -23.26 18.63 -39.03
CA ILE A 92 -24.00 18.05 -37.90
C ILE A 92 -25.42 18.64 -37.86
N GLU A 93 -25.55 19.96 -38.00
CA GLU A 93 -26.85 20.63 -38.09
C GLU A 93 -27.69 20.14 -39.26
N VAL A 94 -27.08 19.99 -40.45
CA VAL A 94 -27.78 19.54 -41.66
C VAL A 94 -28.24 18.10 -41.56
N LEU A 95 -27.43 17.22 -40.96
CA LEU A 95 -27.79 15.83 -40.69
C LEU A 95 -28.96 15.73 -39.72
N HIS A 96 -28.94 16.54 -38.64
CA HIS A 96 -30.04 16.58 -37.68
C HIS A 96 -31.34 17.10 -38.31
N ALA A 97 -31.27 18.16 -39.12
CA ALA A 97 -32.44 18.74 -39.80
C ALA A 97 -33.13 17.78 -40.79
N HIS A 98 -32.45 16.72 -41.23
CA HIS A 98 -33.02 15.67 -42.07
C HIS A 98 -33.96 14.73 -41.30
N GLY A 99 -33.79 14.62 -39.97
CA GLY A 99 -34.59 13.78 -39.08
C GLY A 99 -34.11 12.32 -39.00
N GLY A 100 -34.26 11.71 -37.82
CA GLY A 100 -33.90 10.30 -37.57
C GLY A 100 -32.42 10.04 -37.31
N LEU A 101 -31.62 11.08 -37.04
CA LEU A 101 -30.20 10.96 -36.67
C LEU A 101 -30.06 10.32 -35.28
N ASP A 102 -29.23 9.29 -35.17
CA ASP A 102 -28.82 8.70 -33.89
C ASP A 102 -27.48 9.33 -33.47
N ALA A 103 -27.54 10.22 -32.47
CA ALA A 103 -26.36 10.93 -31.97
C ALA A 103 -25.43 10.06 -31.13
N ASN A 104 -25.82 8.83 -30.76
CA ASN A 104 -25.05 7.94 -29.89
C ASN A 104 -24.45 6.73 -30.62
N ALA A 105 -24.78 6.52 -31.90
CA ALA A 105 -24.32 5.36 -32.66
C ALA A 105 -22.78 5.30 -32.74
N PRO A 106 -22.12 4.31 -32.12
CA PRO A 106 -20.67 4.20 -32.11
C PRO A 106 -20.13 3.66 -33.44
N ASP A 107 -18.91 4.04 -33.80
CA ASP A 107 -18.22 3.42 -34.93
C ASP A 107 -17.80 1.97 -34.62
N THR A 108 -17.63 1.14 -35.65
CA THR A 108 -17.27 -0.27 -35.48
C THR A 108 -15.76 -0.54 -35.43
N ILE A 109 -14.95 0.48 -35.76
CA ILE A 109 -13.49 0.40 -35.90
C ILE A 109 -12.85 0.55 -34.51
N VAL A 110 -13.04 1.70 -33.88
CA VAL A 110 -12.53 2.11 -32.57
C VAL A 110 -13.58 1.85 -31.49
N GLY A 111 -14.87 1.94 -31.80
CA GLY A 111 -15.95 1.76 -30.81
C GLY A 111 -16.31 3.04 -30.05
N TYR A 112 -16.00 4.20 -30.63
CA TYR A 112 -16.24 5.51 -30.03
C TYR A 112 -17.57 6.09 -30.53
N THR A 113 -18.32 6.72 -29.62
CA THR A 113 -19.52 7.49 -29.98
C THR A 113 -19.11 8.83 -30.61
N PRO A 114 -20.04 9.52 -31.30
CA PRO A 114 -19.81 10.88 -31.78
C PRO A 114 -19.30 11.83 -30.68
N LEU A 115 -19.86 11.74 -29.48
CA LEU A 115 -19.42 12.52 -28.32
C LEU A 115 -17.97 12.18 -27.90
N MET A 116 -17.61 10.90 -27.86
CA MET A 116 -16.23 10.46 -27.57
C MET A 116 -15.22 11.01 -28.60
N TRP A 117 -15.60 11.06 -29.88
CA TRP A 117 -14.75 11.64 -30.93
C TRP A 117 -14.57 13.15 -30.79
N CYS A 118 -15.62 13.87 -30.38
CA CYS A 118 -15.52 15.30 -30.07
C CYS A 118 -14.52 15.57 -28.94
N MET A 119 -14.61 14.79 -27.86
CA MET A 119 -13.74 14.95 -26.69
C MET A 119 -12.29 14.56 -26.99
N HIS A 120 -12.07 13.38 -27.60
CA HIS A 120 -10.74 12.86 -27.94
C HIS A 120 -9.98 13.74 -28.93
N LEU A 121 -10.67 14.37 -29.89
CA LEU A 121 -10.04 15.23 -30.91
C LEU A 121 -10.09 16.72 -30.58
N ASN A 122 -10.57 17.10 -29.38
CA ASN A 122 -10.70 18.49 -28.95
C ASN A 122 -11.52 19.36 -29.94
N ARG A 123 -12.64 18.84 -30.45
CA ARG A 123 -13.51 19.55 -31.42
C ARG A 123 -14.64 20.29 -30.71
N GLN A 124 -14.29 21.40 -30.06
CA GLN A 124 -15.23 22.21 -29.26
C GLN A 124 -16.48 22.60 -30.05
N GLN A 125 -16.34 23.10 -31.28
CA GLN A 125 -17.49 23.55 -32.08
C GLN A 125 -18.44 22.40 -32.46
N CYS A 126 -17.90 21.23 -32.80
CA CYS A 126 -18.70 20.03 -33.05
C CYS A 126 -19.38 19.52 -31.76
N CYS A 127 -18.70 19.64 -30.61
CA CYS A 127 -19.24 19.30 -29.31
C CYS A 127 -20.42 20.20 -28.94
N VAL A 128 -20.30 21.52 -29.12
CA VAL A 128 -21.39 22.49 -28.92
C VAL A 128 -22.61 22.13 -29.77
N GLU A 129 -22.41 21.83 -31.06
CA GLU A 129 -23.52 21.44 -31.93
C GLU A 129 -24.16 20.11 -31.52
N LEU A 130 -23.39 19.12 -31.04
CA LEU A 130 -23.96 17.90 -30.47
C LEU A 130 -24.74 18.17 -29.18
N LEU A 131 -24.22 19.01 -28.29
CA LEU A 131 -24.82 19.34 -27.00
C LEU A 131 -26.14 20.13 -27.14
N ASN A 132 -26.37 20.79 -28.29
CA ASN A 132 -27.69 21.34 -28.62
C ASN A 132 -28.80 20.26 -28.65
N PHE A 133 -28.44 18.98 -28.67
CA PHE A 133 -29.32 17.81 -28.63
C PHE A 133 -29.19 17.01 -27.33
N SER A 134 -28.78 17.64 -26.23
CA SER A 134 -28.44 16.98 -24.94
C SER A 134 -29.50 16.02 -24.39
N GLU A 135 -30.79 16.24 -24.65
CA GLU A 135 -31.88 15.32 -24.23
C GLU A 135 -31.79 13.93 -24.87
N GLN A 136 -31.04 13.79 -25.97
CA GLN A 136 -30.89 12.53 -26.72
C GLN A 136 -29.50 11.92 -26.56
N LEU A 137 -28.55 12.60 -25.91
CA LEU A 137 -27.15 12.13 -25.76
C LEU A 137 -26.98 11.22 -24.55
N ASP A 138 -26.28 10.11 -24.74
CA ASP A 138 -25.87 9.20 -23.66
C ASP A 138 -24.41 9.47 -23.24
N PHE A 139 -24.25 10.12 -22.10
CA PHE A 139 -22.94 10.40 -21.49
C PHE A 139 -22.33 9.17 -20.80
N ASN A 140 -23.14 8.15 -20.51
CA ASN A 140 -22.76 6.98 -19.73
C ASN A 140 -22.35 5.78 -20.59
N TYR A 141 -22.39 5.90 -21.92
CA TYR A 141 -21.90 4.87 -22.82
C TYR A 141 -20.41 4.57 -22.55
N LYS A 142 -20.09 3.29 -22.39
CA LYS A 142 -18.72 2.80 -22.17
C LYS A 142 -18.18 2.13 -23.42
N ASN A 143 -16.99 2.55 -23.86
CA ASN A 143 -16.32 1.95 -25.01
C ASN A 143 -15.76 0.54 -24.68
N ARG A 144 -15.07 -0.09 -25.63
CA ARG A 144 -14.46 -1.44 -25.44
C ARG A 144 -13.45 -1.51 -24.29
N ASN A 145 -12.90 -0.37 -23.87
CA ASN A 145 -11.94 -0.25 -22.77
C ASN A 145 -12.62 0.13 -21.44
N GLY A 146 -13.96 0.30 -21.42
CA GLY A 146 -14.72 0.66 -20.22
C GLY A 146 -14.79 2.16 -19.92
N SER A 147 -14.16 3.01 -20.74
CA SER A 147 -14.14 4.48 -20.57
C SER A 147 -15.38 5.15 -21.15
N THR A 148 -15.90 6.16 -20.46
CA THR A 148 -16.96 7.07 -20.93
C THR A 148 -16.38 8.22 -21.76
N ALA A 149 -17.23 9.09 -22.31
CA ALA A 149 -16.78 10.24 -23.09
C ALA A 149 -16.00 11.27 -22.26
N LEU A 150 -16.36 11.45 -20.98
CA LEU A 150 -15.70 12.39 -20.08
C LEU A 150 -14.32 11.86 -19.63
N ASP A 151 -14.19 10.54 -19.46
CA ASP A 151 -12.91 9.89 -19.12
C ASP A 151 -11.84 10.04 -20.21
N LEU A 152 -12.23 10.42 -21.43
CA LEU A 152 -11.32 10.66 -22.56
C LEU A 152 -10.75 12.09 -22.58
N ILE A 153 -11.25 12.99 -21.72
CA ILE A 153 -10.80 14.37 -21.67
C ILE A 153 -9.49 14.45 -20.88
N VAL A 154 -8.45 15.01 -21.48
CA VAL A 154 -7.14 15.19 -20.83
C VAL A 154 -7.12 16.52 -20.07
N PRO A 155 -6.79 16.55 -18.76
CA PRO A 155 -6.66 17.78 -17.98
C PRO A 155 -5.71 18.80 -18.63
N GLY A 156 -6.06 20.08 -18.58
CA GLY A 156 -5.28 21.17 -19.17
C GLY A 156 -5.42 21.33 -20.70
N THR A 157 -6.30 20.57 -21.36
CA THR A 157 -6.65 20.80 -22.76
C THR A 157 -7.80 21.81 -22.91
N PRO A 158 -7.95 22.49 -24.07
CA PRO A 158 -9.08 23.37 -24.33
C PRO A 158 -10.44 22.67 -24.16
N MET A 159 -10.53 21.35 -24.40
CA MET A 159 -11.76 20.59 -24.17
C MET A 159 -12.06 20.41 -22.68
N TYR A 160 -11.03 20.31 -21.85
CA TYR A 160 -11.19 20.21 -20.39
C TYR A 160 -11.73 21.51 -19.80
N GLU A 161 -11.14 22.65 -20.17
CA GLU A 161 -11.64 23.97 -19.78
C GLU A 161 -13.07 24.17 -20.27
N PHE A 162 -13.36 23.80 -21.52
CA PHE A 162 -14.71 23.85 -22.06
C PHE A 162 -15.70 22.96 -21.27
N ALA A 163 -15.30 21.74 -20.90
CA ALA A 163 -16.15 20.83 -20.14
C ALA A 163 -16.42 21.32 -18.71
N GLU A 164 -15.45 21.99 -18.09
CA GLU A 164 -15.58 22.64 -16.78
C GLU A 164 -16.49 23.88 -16.85
N GLU A 165 -16.25 24.78 -17.82
CA GLU A 165 -17.05 25.99 -18.04
C GLU A 165 -18.52 25.69 -18.34
N HIS A 166 -18.80 24.58 -19.01
CA HIS A 166 -20.14 24.13 -19.37
C HIS A 166 -20.74 23.10 -18.40
N GLU A 167 -20.12 22.88 -17.23
CA GLU A 167 -20.58 21.98 -16.16
C GLU A 167 -20.86 20.53 -16.62
N LEU A 168 -20.18 20.05 -17.67
CA LEU A 168 -20.45 18.74 -18.28
C LEU A 168 -20.17 17.57 -17.33
N PHE A 169 -19.26 17.75 -16.37
CA PHE A 169 -18.97 16.78 -15.31
C PHE A 169 -20.14 16.59 -14.32
N GLN A 170 -21.01 17.59 -14.16
CA GLN A 170 -22.16 17.51 -13.26
C GLN A 170 -23.39 16.87 -13.91
N VAL A 171 -23.56 17.06 -15.23
CA VAL A 171 -24.69 16.50 -16.00
C VAL A 171 -24.67 14.96 -16.00
N ALA A 172 -23.49 14.34 -16.01
CA ALA A 172 -23.35 12.88 -15.95
C ALA A 172 -23.85 12.25 -14.63
N ASN A 173 -23.87 13.00 -13.52
CA ASN A 173 -24.26 12.49 -12.21
C ASN A 173 -25.79 12.54 -11.94
N HIS A 174 -26.56 13.22 -12.78
CA HIS A 174 -27.93 13.63 -12.44
C HIS A 174 -29.02 12.54 -12.65
N ASP A 175 -28.70 11.43 -13.33
CA ASP A 175 -29.64 10.30 -13.56
C ASP A 175 -29.57 9.20 -12.49
N SER A 176 -28.72 9.36 -11.47
CA SER A 176 -28.77 8.52 -10.27
C SER A 176 -29.68 9.18 -9.23
N VAL A 177 -30.88 8.63 -9.04
CA VAL A 177 -31.75 9.01 -7.92
C VAL A 177 -30.99 8.68 -6.63
N HIS A 178 -30.44 9.70 -5.96
CA HIS A 178 -29.71 9.59 -4.70
C HIS A 178 -30.58 8.94 -3.62
N ASP A 179 -30.21 7.73 -3.18
CA ASP A 179 -30.75 7.09 -1.98
C ASP A 179 -29.98 7.59 -0.75
N ILE A 180 -30.68 8.20 0.20
CA ILE A 180 -30.12 9.04 1.29
C ILE A 180 -29.39 8.21 2.37
N PHE A 181 -29.31 6.88 2.22
CA PHE A 181 -28.78 5.96 3.25
C PHE A 181 -27.75 4.94 2.76
N GLU A 182 -27.24 5.07 1.53
CA GLU A 182 -26.10 4.27 1.10
C GLU A 182 -24.80 5.06 1.36
N ALA A 183 -23.86 4.44 2.07
CA ALA A 183 -22.51 4.99 2.19
C ALA A 183 -21.87 5.03 0.79
N PRO A 184 -21.15 6.10 0.41
CA PRO A 184 -20.61 6.19 -0.93
C PRO A 184 -19.63 5.04 -1.15
N ALA A 185 -19.76 4.37 -2.29
CA ALA A 185 -18.72 3.50 -2.79
C ALA A 185 -17.49 4.38 -3.03
N SER A 186 -16.36 4.00 -2.43
CA SER A 186 -15.06 4.64 -2.59
C SER A 186 -14.71 4.70 -4.08
N THR A 187 -14.97 5.86 -4.67
CA THR A 187 -14.41 6.26 -5.96
C THR A 187 -13.40 7.35 -5.64
N ILE A 188 -12.20 7.10 -6.12
CA ILE A 188 -10.98 7.86 -5.90
C ILE A 188 -11.20 9.33 -6.29
N LEU A 189 -10.54 10.25 -5.55
CA LEU A 189 -10.40 11.71 -5.73
C LEU A 189 -11.36 12.62 -4.94
N THR A 190 -10.90 13.18 -3.82
CA THR A 190 -10.55 14.62 -3.67
C THR A 190 -9.87 14.84 -2.31
N ASP A 191 -8.64 15.36 -2.31
CA ASP A 191 -7.73 15.45 -1.16
C ASP A 191 -8.23 16.30 0.02
N ASP A 192 -9.08 17.30 -0.16
CA ASP A 192 -9.21 18.32 0.91
C ASP A 192 -10.14 17.97 2.09
N VAL A 193 -11.01 16.96 1.98
CA VAL A 193 -11.95 16.60 3.07
C VAL A 193 -11.44 15.43 3.92
N ASP A 194 -10.74 14.46 3.32
CA ASP A 194 -10.28 13.23 3.98
C ASP A 194 -9.13 13.46 4.97
N HIS A 195 -8.15 14.33 4.65
CA HIS A 195 -7.00 14.60 5.52
C HIS A 195 -7.41 15.07 6.93
N THR A 196 -8.54 15.77 7.06
CA THR A 196 -9.02 16.24 8.36
C THR A 196 -9.59 15.11 9.22
N MET A 197 -10.33 14.17 8.63
CA MET A 197 -10.89 13.03 9.36
C MET A 197 -9.79 12.04 9.73
N ASP A 198 -8.86 11.80 8.83
CA ASP A 198 -7.72 10.89 9.05
C ASP A 198 -6.73 11.45 10.08
N GLN A 199 -6.52 12.78 10.10
CA GLN A 199 -5.75 13.43 11.15
C GLN A 199 -6.46 13.33 12.52
N ILE A 200 -7.78 13.42 12.56
CA ILE A 200 -8.57 13.19 13.78
C ILE A 200 -8.43 11.73 14.23
N ASP A 201 -8.43 10.77 13.31
CA ASP A 201 -8.26 9.35 13.63
C ASP A 201 -6.84 9.03 14.12
N LEU A 202 -5.79 9.66 13.56
CA LEU A 202 -4.42 9.59 14.08
C LEU A 202 -4.30 10.16 15.49
N GLN A 203 -4.88 11.35 15.73
CA GLN A 203 -4.94 11.95 17.07
C GLN A 203 -5.67 11.03 18.05
N THR A 204 -6.79 10.46 17.60
CA THR A 204 -7.61 9.55 18.37
C THR A 204 -6.87 8.24 18.66
N ALA A 205 -6.03 7.74 17.75
CA ALA A 205 -5.17 6.58 17.94
C ALA A 205 -3.94 6.85 18.84
N GLY A 206 -3.69 8.11 19.23
CA GLY A 206 -2.52 8.50 20.02
C GLY A 206 -1.22 8.47 19.19
N LEU A 207 -1.34 8.83 17.91
CA LEU A 207 -0.25 8.90 16.93
C LEU A 207 0.07 10.35 16.56
N THR A 208 -0.15 11.29 17.48
CA THR A 208 0.07 12.73 17.25
C THR A 208 1.53 13.03 16.92
N ILE A 209 1.73 13.73 15.81
CA ILE A 209 2.98 14.38 15.44
C ILE A 209 2.95 15.76 16.13
N ASP A 210 3.94 16.09 16.94
CA ASP A 210 3.97 17.33 17.75
C ASP A 210 3.97 18.61 16.89
N ASP A 211 4.26 18.52 15.59
CA ASP A 211 4.28 19.64 14.64
C ASP A 211 3.08 19.62 13.67
N THR A 212 1.93 20.11 14.16
CA THR A 212 0.69 20.31 13.39
C THR A 212 0.80 21.23 12.16
N GLU A 213 1.95 21.87 11.94
CA GLU A 213 2.22 22.70 10.73
C GLU A 213 2.95 21.94 9.61
N ALA A 214 3.58 20.78 9.89
CA ALA A 214 4.35 20.04 8.90
C ALA A 214 3.48 19.23 7.90
N PHE A 215 2.21 19.03 8.23
CA PHE A 215 1.23 18.24 7.46
C PHE A 215 0.11 19.07 6.84
N LYS A 216 0.14 20.40 7.01
CA LYS A 216 -0.61 21.24 6.08
C LYS A 216 0.14 21.14 4.76
N THR A 217 -0.53 20.68 3.70
CA THR A 217 -0.24 21.18 2.37
C THR A 217 -0.13 22.70 2.53
N LYS A 218 1.10 23.23 2.56
CA LYS A 218 1.27 24.63 2.20
C LYS A 218 0.57 24.72 0.88
N ASP A 219 -0.45 25.59 0.82
CA ASP A 219 -1.19 25.96 -0.38
C ASP A 219 -0.33 25.62 -1.58
N SER A 220 -0.82 24.74 -2.45
CA SER A 220 -0.26 24.52 -3.76
C SER A 220 0.03 25.90 -4.34
N VAL A 221 1.26 26.36 -4.14
CA VAL A 221 1.84 27.43 -4.92
C VAL A 221 1.85 26.74 -6.26
N GLU A 222 0.85 27.07 -7.07
CA GLU A 222 0.84 26.79 -8.49
C GLU A 222 2.23 27.17 -8.97
N PHE A 223 3.08 26.16 -9.07
CA PHE A 223 4.34 26.29 -9.74
C PHE A 223 3.94 26.28 -11.21
N GLN A 224 3.40 27.42 -11.67
CA GLN A 224 3.44 27.75 -13.07
C GLN A 224 4.93 27.74 -13.41
N PRO A 225 5.44 26.76 -14.16
CA PRO A 225 6.80 26.84 -14.63
C PRO A 225 6.77 27.99 -15.62
N ASP A 226 7.26 29.16 -15.20
CA ASP A 226 7.51 30.28 -16.09
C ASP A 226 8.73 29.90 -16.95
N PHE A 227 8.55 28.92 -17.83
CA PHE A 227 9.53 28.41 -18.79
C PHE A 227 9.11 28.87 -20.19
N SER A 228 9.16 30.17 -20.43
CA SER A 228 9.29 30.71 -21.79
C SER A 228 10.73 30.59 -22.29
N GLY A 229 11.33 29.41 -22.14
CA GLY A 229 12.70 29.12 -22.54
C GLY A 229 12.84 27.65 -22.92
N GLU A 230 13.05 27.42 -24.22
CA GLU A 230 13.43 26.13 -24.80
C GLU A 230 14.66 25.55 -24.09
N ILE A 231 14.45 24.76 -23.03
CA ILE A 231 15.47 23.86 -22.48
C ILE A 231 15.04 22.45 -22.83
N ARG A 232 15.92 21.77 -23.57
CA ARG A 232 15.75 20.44 -24.17
C ARG A 232 15.25 19.39 -23.16
N ASP A 233 14.36 18.53 -23.66
CA ASP A 233 13.71 17.34 -23.07
C ASP A 233 14.61 16.30 -22.34
N GLU A 234 15.91 16.52 -22.16
CA GLU A 234 16.85 15.51 -21.62
C GLU A 234 16.86 15.42 -20.08
N SER A 235 16.25 16.37 -19.37
CA SER A 235 16.32 16.48 -17.90
C SER A 235 15.14 15.85 -17.14
N ARG A 236 14.13 15.28 -17.82
CA ARG A 236 12.92 14.74 -17.18
C ARG A 236 12.93 13.22 -16.94
N PHE A 237 13.88 12.48 -17.51
CA PHE A 237 13.88 11.02 -17.46
C PHE A 237 15.05 10.49 -16.61
N PHE A 238 14.74 9.63 -15.64
CA PHE A 238 15.75 8.91 -14.87
C PHE A 238 16.14 7.63 -15.61
N ASP A 239 17.41 7.53 -16.06
CA ASP A 239 17.88 6.36 -16.80
C ASP A 239 18.50 5.37 -15.80
N PHE A 240 17.88 4.22 -15.58
CA PHE A 240 18.43 3.22 -14.65
C PHE A 240 19.62 2.44 -15.26
N ASP A 241 19.72 2.37 -16.58
CA ASP A 241 20.74 1.60 -17.29
C ASP A 241 22.03 2.40 -17.49
N GLN A 242 21.92 3.70 -17.77
CA GLN A 242 23.08 4.57 -18.05
C GLN A 242 23.31 5.63 -16.97
N THR A 243 24.55 5.81 -16.53
CA THR A 243 24.93 6.82 -15.53
C THR A 243 25.14 8.20 -16.14
N LEU A 244 24.10 9.03 -16.09
CA LEU A 244 24.10 10.45 -16.47
C LEU A 244 24.59 11.35 -15.33
N GLN A 245 25.15 12.52 -15.66
CA GLN A 245 25.83 13.43 -14.71
C GLN A 245 24.95 13.91 -13.55
N ASN A 246 23.64 14.09 -13.77
CA ASN A 246 22.70 14.62 -12.76
C ASN A 246 21.90 13.50 -12.05
N GLN A 247 22.41 12.27 -12.06
CA GLN A 247 21.70 11.09 -11.54
C GLN A 247 22.55 10.27 -10.56
N TYR A 248 23.60 10.89 -10.00
CA TYR A 248 24.43 10.32 -8.96
C TYR A 248 25.04 11.43 -8.10
N ILE A 249 25.41 11.09 -6.87
CA ILE A 249 26.14 11.99 -5.96
C ILE A 249 27.59 11.51 -5.91
N GLU A 250 28.51 12.36 -6.33
CA GLU A 250 29.95 12.12 -6.21
C GLU A 250 30.37 12.30 -4.75
N PHE A 251 31.00 11.30 -4.14
CA PHE A 251 31.42 11.37 -2.74
C PHE A 251 32.63 10.47 -2.46
N ALA A 252 33.28 10.71 -1.32
CA ALA A 252 34.36 9.90 -0.78
C ALA A 252 34.08 9.47 0.68
N ASP A 253 34.94 8.62 1.24
CA ASP A 253 34.76 8.03 2.58
C ASP A 253 34.49 9.08 3.67
N TYR A 254 35.17 10.24 3.62
CA TYR A 254 35.02 11.31 4.61
C TYR A 254 33.73 12.12 4.48
N ASP A 255 33.03 12.05 3.33
CA ASP A 255 31.74 12.71 3.15
C ASP A 255 30.59 11.93 3.82
N ILE A 256 30.76 10.61 3.96
CA ILE A 256 29.74 9.68 4.47
C ILE A 256 29.10 10.17 5.78
N PRO A 257 29.84 10.56 6.84
CA PRO A 257 29.23 10.97 8.10
C PRO A 257 28.23 12.13 7.96
N LYS A 258 28.56 13.14 7.15
CA LYS A 258 27.68 14.31 6.93
C LYS A 258 26.47 13.95 6.08
N ILE A 259 26.65 13.11 5.06
CA ILE A 259 25.54 12.59 4.25
C ILE A 259 24.57 11.78 5.13
N LEU A 260 25.09 10.96 6.05
CA LEU A 260 24.26 10.21 7.00
C LEU A 260 23.51 11.10 7.98
N ASP A 261 24.11 12.20 8.43
CA ASP A 261 23.43 13.17 9.28
C ASP A 261 22.32 13.92 8.52
N LEU A 262 22.54 14.23 7.24
CA LEU A 262 21.49 14.74 6.36
C LEU A 262 20.34 13.74 6.25
N ILE A 263 20.62 12.47 5.92
CA ILE A 263 19.61 11.41 5.79
C ILE A 263 18.73 11.30 7.04
N VAL A 264 19.32 11.29 8.24
CA VAL A 264 18.55 11.18 9.50
C VAL A 264 17.74 12.44 9.83
N SER A 265 18.09 13.59 9.26
CA SER A 265 17.31 14.82 9.41
C SER A 265 16.09 14.90 8.49
N LEU A 266 16.00 14.05 7.46
CA LEU A 266 14.93 14.10 6.46
C LEU A 266 13.53 13.76 6.99
N PRO A 267 13.32 12.81 7.92
CA PRO A 267 11.99 12.55 8.46
C PRO A 267 11.34 13.78 9.11
N THR A 268 12.14 14.71 9.67
CA THR A 268 11.63 15.95 10.27
C THR A 268 11.53 17.09 9.25
N LYS A 269 12.45 17.17 8.28
CA LYS A 269 12.42 18.19 7.22
C LYS A 269 11.34 17.92 6.16
N LEU A 270 11.21 16.66 5.74
CA LEU A 270 10.40 16.18 4.62
C LEU A 270 9.61 14.90 5.00
N PRO A 271 8.60 15.01 5.89
CA PRO A 271 7.87 13.85 6.39
C PRO A 271 7.06 13.12 5.30
N HIS A 272 6.63 13.82 4.25
CA HIS A 272 5.81 13.25 3.15
C HIS A 272 6.62 12.59 2.04
N ARG A 273 7.96 12.67 2.10
CA ARG A 273 8.84 12.22 1.00
C ARG A 273 9.84 11.16 1.49
N PRO A 274 9.38 9.94 1.84
CA PRO A 274 10.26 8.84 2.26
C PRO A 274 11.16 8.30 1.13
N ASN A 275 10.85 8.65 -0.12
CA ASN A 275 11.64 8.29 -1.29
C ASN A 275 12.97 9.08 -1.41
N VAL A 276 13.07 10.26 -0.78
CA VAL A 276 14.26 11.13 -0.86
C VAL A 276 15.47 10.53 -0.12
N PRO A 277 15.37 10.06 1.14
CA PRO A 277 16.48 9.34 1.79
C PRO A 277 16.98 8.16 0.95
N ALA A 278 16.05 7.39 0.36
CA ALA A 278 16.38 6.28 -0.51
C ALA A 278 17.11 6.72 -1.79
N ALA A 279 16.69 7.85 -2.37
CA ALA A 279 17.31 8.43 -3.55
C ALA A 279 18.76 8.88 -3.27
N ILE A 280 19.02 9.52 -2.12
CA ILE A 280 20.39 9.90 -1.72
C ILE A 280 21.29 8.66 -1.62
N ILE A 281 20.85 7.64 -0.87
CA ILE A 281 21.61 6.40 -0.68
C ILE A 281 21.85 5.72 -2.02
N PHE A 282 20.83 5.61 -2.85
CA PHE A 282 20.92 5.00 -4.18
C PHE A 282 21.87 5.76 -5.10
N GLN A 283 21.80 7.09 -5.17
CA GLN A 283 22.67 7.91 -6.01
C GLN A 283 24.14 7.83 -5.58
N CYS A 284 24.42 7.77 -4.28
CA CYS A 284 25.77 7.50 -3.77
C CYS A 284 26.25 6.10 -4.18
N ILE A 285 25.45 5.05 -3.94
CA ILE A 285 25.79 3.67 -4.32
C ILE A 285 26.04 3.56 -5.82
N ARG A 286 25.22 4.24 -6.64
CA ARG A 286 25.34 4.26 -8.10
C ARG A 286 26.65 4.89 -8.57
N TYR A 287 27.10 5.99 -7.93
CA TYR A 287 28.43 6.56 -8.20
C TYR A 287 29.55 5.58 -7.83
N ALA A 288 29.48 4.98 -6.64
CA ALA A 288 30.51 4.08 -6.14
C ALA A 288 30.65 2.80 -7.00
N ASP A 289 29.54 2.21 -7.44
CA ASP A 289 29.51 1.00 -8.28
C ASP A 289 29.93 1.29 -9.73
N GLN A 290 29.43 2.36 -10.36
CA GLN A 290 29.55 2.55 -11.82
C GLN A 290 30.63 3.55 -12.26
N LYS A 291 30.94 4.57 -11.44
CA LYS A 291 31.95 5.59 -11.78
C LYS A 291 33.28 5.31 -11.11
N LYS A 292 33.24 4.95 -9.82
CA LYS A 292 34.43 4.66 -9.03
C LYS A 292 34.85 3.18 -9.09
N GLU A 293 33.92 2.28 -9.40
CA GLU A 293 34.13 0.82 -9.41
C GLU A 293 34.74 0.31 -8.09
N SER A 294 34.29 0.87 -6.96
CA SER A 294 34.84 0.59 -5.62
C SER A 294 33.85 -0.18 -4.75
N ASP A 295 34.03 -1.50 -4.68
CA ASP A 295 33.20 -2.39 -3.86
C ASP A 295 33.20 -2.00 -2.38
N SER A 296 34.35 -1.56 -1.85
CA SER A 296 34.46 -1.14 -0.46
C SER A 296 33.63 0.10 -0.14
N LEU A 297 33.53 1.04 -1.09
CA LEU A 297 32.77 2.27 -0.91
C LEU A 297 31.26 1.97 -0.98
N VAL A 298 30.84 1.08 -1.88
CA VAL A 298 29.46 0.57 -1.94
C VAL A 298 29.06 -0.07 -0.61
N GLU A 299 29.86 -1.02 -0.11
CA GLU A 299 29.57 -1.71 1.15
C GLU A 299 29.54 -0.74 2.34
N SER A 300 30.49 0.19 2.42
CA SER A 300 30.59 1.15 3.52
C SER A 300 29.40 2.11 3.54
N MET A 301 29.08 2.73 2.40
CA MET A 301 27.95 3.64 2.30
C MET A 301 26.63 2.93 2.62
N PHE A 302 26.41 1.75 2.05
CA PHE A 302 25.19 0.98 2.28
C PHE A 302 25.03 0.57 3.75
N ARG A 303 26.05 -0.08 4.33
CA ARG A 303 25.98 -0.57 5.72
C ARG A 303 25.86 0.54 6.74
N LEU A 304 26.61 1.62 6.58
CA LEU A 304 26.54 2.75 7.51
C LEU A 304 25.18 3.46 7.40
N SER A 305 24.62 3.56 6.19
CA SER A 305 23.25 4.07 5.98
C SER A 305 22.21 3.23 6.69
N LEU A 306 22.20 1.90 6.46
CA LEU A 306 21.26 1.00 7.13
C LEU A 306 21.42 1.04 8.66
N THR A 307 22.65 1.01 9.16
CA THR A 307 22.94 1.10 10.60
C THR A 307 22.36 2.38 11.21
N LYS A 308 22.54 3.52 10.53
CA LYS A 308 22.05 4.82 10.98
C LYS A 308 20.51 4.89 10.93
N ILE A 309 19.88 4.36 9.88
CA ILE A 309 18.42 4.25 9.75
C ILE A 309 17.85 3.42 10.90
N MET A 310 18.40 2.23 11.14
CA MET A 310 17.95 1.34 12.20
C MET A 310 18.16 1.97 13.58
N ALA A 311 19.28 2.66 13.82
CA ALA A 311 19.51 3.38 15.08
C ALA A 311 18.49 4.50 15.31
N SER A 312 18.10 5.24 14.25
CA SER A 312 17.05 6.27 14.30
C SER A 312 15.69 5.66 14.66
N ALA A 313 15.30 4.58 13.97
CA ALA A 313 14.03 3.89 14.21
C ALA A 313 13.95 3.24 15.61
N SER A 314 15.05 2.61 16.05
CA SER A 314 15.14 1.98 17.37
C SER A 314 15.17 2.99 18.53
N THR A 315 15.68 4.21 18.33
CA THR A 315 15.61 5.27 19.37
C THR A 315 14.16 5.73 19.57
N ALA A 316 13.32 5.62 18.54
CA ALA A 316 11.88 5.86 18.60
C ALA A 316 11.10 4.71 19.27
N THR A 317 11.64 3.50 19.32
CA THR A 317 11.17 2.48 20.25
C THR A 317 11.80 2.75 21.60
N GLY A 318 11.06 3.33 22.53
CA GLY A 318 11.41 3.18 23.93
C GLY A 318 11.76 1.70 24.16
N GLY A 319 13.02 1.42 24.49
CA GLY A 319 13.58 0.07 24.40
C GLY A 319 12.75 -0.95 25.17
N VAL A 320 13.11 -2.23 25.10
CA VAL A 320 12.40 -3.34 25.78
C VAL A 320 12.21 -3.13 27.31
N LEU A 321 12.82 -2.10 27.90
CA LEU A 321 12.71 -1.68 29.30
C LEU A 321 11.99 -0.33 29.56
N SER A 322 11.63 0.47 28.54
CA SER A 322 10.88 1.72 28.75
C SER A 322 9.43 1.59 28.27
N ASN A 323 8.50 2.07 29.10
CA ASN A 323 7.05 2.06 28.84
C ASN A 323 6.62 3.11 27.80
N GLU A 324 7.49 3.54 26.90
CA GLU A 324 7.20 4.57 25.90
C GLU A 324 6.58 3.92 24.66
N THR A 325 5.50 4.50 24.17
CA THR A 325 4.78 4.04 22.99
C THR A 325 5.57 4.43 21.75
N GLY A 326 6.16 3.46 21.03
CA GLY A 326 7.04 3.76 19.90
C GLY A 326 6.39 4.61 18.81
N ASP A 327 7.22 5.37 18.09
CA ASP A 327 6.80 6.28 17.01
C ASP A 327 6.46 5.52 15.72
N VAL A 328 5.15 5.31 15.51
CA VAL A 328 4.60 4.58 14.36
C VAL A 328 4.86 5.33 13.05
N VAL A 329 4.84 6.66 13.09
CA VAL A 329 4.98 7.50 11.88
C VAL A 329 6.42 7.41 11.39
N LEU A 330 7.40 7.62 12.28
CA LEU A 330 8.82 7.50 11.94
C LEU A 330 9.20 6.08 11.50
N GLN A 331 8.66 5.06 12.17
CA GLN A 331 8.87 3.66 11.79
C GLN A 331 8.33 3.36 10.38
N SER A 332 7.14 3.89 10.04
CA SER A 332 6.55 3.74 8.70
C SER A 332 7.35 4.51 7.64
N TYR A 333 7.84 5.71 7.97
CA TYR A 333 8.70 6.49 7.10
C TYR A 333 9.96 5.70 6.71
N TRP A 334 10.68 5.14 7.68
CA TRP A 334 11.87 4.34 7.41
C TRP A 334 11.57 3.02 6.70
N LEU A 335 10.43 2.38 7.01
CA LEU A 335 9.98 1.17 6.30
C LEU A 335 9.74 1.47 4.82
N SER A 336 9.13 2.61 4.51
CA SER A 336 8.96 3.08 3.13
C SER A 336 10.28 3.42 2.46
N ALA A 337 11.17 4.16 3.13
CA ALA A 337 12.48 4.50 2.59
C ALA A 337 13.29 3.24 2.20
N LEU A 338 13.28 2.19 3.03
CA LEU A 338 13.91 0.92 2.67
C LEU A 338 13.22 0.21 1.52
N ASN A 339 11.89 0.32 1.41
CA ASN A 339 11.14 -0.25 0.29
C ASN A 339 11.45 0.46 -1.04
N PHE A 340 11.60 1.79 -1.03
CA PHE A 340 12.09 2.56 -2.19
C PHE A 340 13.56 2.23 -2.52
N LEU A 341 14.42 2.09 -1.51
CA LEU A 341 15.81 1.69 -1.73
C LEU A 341 15.91 0.31 -2.37
N TYR A 342 15.10 -0.66 -1.91
CA TYR A 342 14.97 -1.97 -2.54
C TYR A 342 14.55 -1.85 -4.01
N TYR A 343 13.53 -1.03 -4.29
CA TYR A 343 13.06 -0.78 -5.66
C TYR A 343 14.16 -0.20 -6.56
N TYR A 344 14.85 0.86 -6.13
CA TYR A 344 15.89 1.50 -6.94
C TYR A 344 17.07 0.55 -7.19
N LEU A 345 17.51 -0.19 -6.18
CA LEU A 345 18.60 -1.17 -6.32
C LEU A 345 18.20 -2.37 -7.18
N TYR A 346 16.94 -2.82 -7.13
CA TYR A 346 16.44 -3.88 -8.00
C TYR A 346 16.40 -3.43 -9.46
N ARG A 347 16.04 -2.17 -9.71
CA ARG A 347 16.07 -1.59 -11.06
C ARG A 347 17.47 -1.47 -11.65
N GLN A 348 18.51 -1.41 -10.83
CA GLN A 348 19.90 -1.40 -11.30
C GLN A 348 20.30 -2.79 -11.82
N GLU A 349 20.69 -2.87 -13.10
CA GLU A 349 20.97 -4.16 -13.75
C GLU A 349 22.04 -4.98 -13.00
N GLY A 350 21.63 -6.17 -12.57
CA GLY A 350 22.51 -7.15 -11.92
C GLY A 350 23.10 -6.72 -10.58
N PHE A 351 22.59 -5.66 -9.94
CA PHE A 351 23.15 -5.14 -8.68
C PHE A 351 23.20 -6.21 -7.57
N PHE A 352 22.08 -6.88 -7.30
CA PHE A 352 22.03 -7.92 -6.27
C PHE A 352 22.85 -9.17 -6.62
N LYS A 353 23.20 -9.40 -7.89
CA LYS A 353 24.15 -10.47 -8.28
C LYS A 353 25.59 -10.09 -7.91
N ARG A 354 25.95 -8.80 -8.03
CA ARG A 354 27.27 -8.29 -7.62
C ARG A 354 27.39 -8.24 -6.09
N TYR A 355 26.33 -7.78 -5.41
CA TYR A 355 26.32 -7.57 -3.96
C TYR A 355 25.20 -8.35 -3.26
N PRO A 356 25.23 -9.69 -3.22
CA PRO A 356 24.13 -10.49 -2.67
C PRO A 356 23.90 -10.29 -1.16
N THR A 357 24.93 -9.87 -0.42
CA THR A 357 24.85 -9.53 1.01
C THR A 357 23.91 -8.36 1.27
N THR A 358 23.86 -7.38 0.36
CA THR A 358 22.99 -6.20 0.49
C THR A 358 21.51 -6.56 0.47
N LEU A 359 21.12 -7.55 -0.34
CA LEU A 359 19.74 -8.05 -0.38
C LEU A 359 19.35 -8.67 0.96
N GLN A 360 20.22 -9.49 1.55
CA GLN A 360 19.97 -10.10 2.86
C GLN A 360 19.84 -9.05 3.96
N GLU A 361 20.69 -8.01 3.95
CA GLU A 361 20.61 -6.90 4.91
C GLU A 361 19.30 -6.11 4.77
N ILE A 362 18.85 -5.81 3.54
CA ILE A 362 17.52 -5.19 3.28
C ILE A 362 16.38 -6.06 3.81
N ILE A 363 16.42 -7.38 3.56
CA ILE A 363 15.38 -8.31 4.04
C ILE A 363 15.28 -8.28 5.57
N ASP A 364 16.43 -8.34 6.24
CA ASP A 364 16.47 -8.36 7.71
C ASP A 364 16.02 -7.02 8.31
N ASP A 365 16.36 -5.90 7.68
CA ASP A 365 16.01 -4.57 8.18
C ASP A 365 14.55 -4.20 7.89
N LEU A 366 14.01 -4.54 6.70
CA LEU A 366 12.57 -4.44 6.40
C LEU A 366 11.73 -5.25 7.40
N ARG A 367 12.16 -6.49 7.67
CA ARG A 367 11.50 -7.35 8.66
C ARG A 367 11.58 -6.75 10.05
N THR A 368 12.72 -6.18 10.43
CA THR A 368 12.92 -5.59 11.76
C THR A 368 12.02 -4.38 11.96
N LEU A 369 12.00 -3.44 11.00
CA LEU A 369 11.12 -2.27 11.03
C LEU A 369 9.64 -2.66 11.06
N MET A 370 9.24 -3.67 10.28
CA MET A 370 7.88 -4.20 10.31
C MET A 370 7.51 -4.72 11.71
N VAL A 371 8.38 -5.51 12.34
CA VAL A 371 8.15 -6.06 13.68
C VAL A 371 8.08 -4.94 14.73
N GLU A 372 8.94 -3.93 14.63
CA GLU A 372 8.95 -2.77 15.53
C GLU A 372 7.68 -1.93 15.39
N LEU A 373 7.28 -1.60 14.15
CA LEU A 373 6.04 -0.89 13.82
C LEU A 373 4.83 -1.60 14.42
N ILE A 374 4.71 -2.91 14.15
CA ILE A 374 3.58 -3.69 14.66
C ILE A 374 3.65 -3.88 16.19
N SER A 375 4.84 -3.90 16.80
CA SER A 375 4.97 -3.90 18.26
C SER A 375 4.48 -2.60 18.89
N SER A 376 4.74 -1.45 18.26
CA SER A 376 4.23 -0.14 18.67
C SER A 376 2.70 -0.09 18.62
N ILE A 377 2.09 -0.63 17.54
CA ILE A 377 0.63 -0.73 17.40
C ILE A 377 0.04 -1.72 18.41
N HIS A 378 0.63 -2.90 18.51
CA HIS A 378 0.15 -3.97 19.38
C HIS A 378 0.12 -3.56 20.86
N THR A 379 1.12 -2.79 21.31
CA THR A 379 1.17 -2.27 22.69
C THR A 379 0.00 -1.33 22.98
N ARG A 380 -0.35 -0.44 22.02
CA ARG A 380 -1.51 0.47 22.12
C ARG A 380 -2.83 -0.32 22.16
N VAL A 381 -2.99 -1.31 21.28
CA VAL A 381 -4.17 -2.19 21.25
C VAL A 381 -4.31 -2.97 22.56
N LEU A 382 -3.24 -3.60 23.04
CA LEU A 382 -3.26 -4.43 24.26
C LEU A 382 -3.68 -3.68 25.52
N ALA A 383 -3.32 -2.38 25.61
CA ALA A 383 -3.73 -1.52 26.72
C ALA A 383 -5.25 -1.32 26.77
N LEU A 384 -5.92 -1.39 25.62
CA LEU A 384 -7.36 -1.18 25.48
C LEU A 384 -8.18 -2.47 25.49
N VAL A 385 -7.60 -3.63 25.19
CA VAL A 385 -8.33 -4.92 25.10
C VAL A 385 -9.19 -5.21 26.34
N ASP A 386 -8.68 -4.94 27.53
CA ASP A 386 -9.41 -5.24 28.76
C ASP A 386 -10.69 -4.39 28.88
N THR A 387 -10.60 -3.10 28.59
CA THR A 387 -11.72 -2.15 28.72
C THR A 387 -12.69 -2.24 27.54
N THR A 388 -12.18 -2.40 26.32
CA THR A 388 -12.95 -2.33 25.06
C THR A 388 -13.52 -3.67 24.59
N ILE A 389 -12.84 -4.80 24.86
CA ILE A 389 -13.26 -6.12 24.37
C ILE A 389 -13.77 -6.99 25.52
N LEU A 390 -13.05 -7.08 26.63
CA LEU A 390 -13.39 -8.02 27.70
C LEU A 390 -14.46 -7.49 28.67
N GLU A 391 -14.46 -6.20 28.97
CA GLU A 391 -15.37 -5.58 29.94
C GLU A 391 -16.52 -4.79 29.28
N TYR A 392 -16.32 -4.27 28.07
CA TYR A 392 -17.34 -3.54 27.34
C TYR A 392 -18.55 -4.43 27.01
N THR A 393 -19.74 -4.01 27.45
CA THR A 393 -20.97 -4.75 27.18
C THR A 393 -22.14 -3.79 26.97
N THR A 394 -22.78 -3.92 25.81
CA THR A 394 -24.06 -3.28 25.48
C THR A 394 -25.25 -4.13 25.93
N ILE A 395 -25.03 -5.41 26.29
CA ILE A 395 -26.08 -6.35 26.65
C ILE A 395 -26.38 -6.27 28.16
N ALA A 396 -27.57 -5.76 28.50
CA ALA A 396 -28.04 -5.69 29.89
C ALA A 396 -28.10 -7.05 30.59
N GLN A 397 -28.46 -8.11 29.85
CA GLN A 397 -28.52 -9.49 30.35
C GLN A 397 -27.16 -10.00 30.84
N VAL A 398 -26.06 -9.65 30.15
CA VAL A 398 -24.70 -10.05 30.55
C VAL A 398 -24.31 -9.39 31.87
N LYS A 399 -24.65 -8.11 32.07
CA LYS A 399 -24.44 -7.37 33.34
C LYS A 399 -25.19 -8.00 34.52
N GLN A 400 -26.32 -8.65 34.27
CA GLN A 400 -27.18 -9.26 35.30
C GLN A 400 -26.91 -10.76 35.50
N THR A 401 -25.99 -11.39 34.75
CA THR A 401 -25.70 -12.82 34.88
C THR A 401 -25.21 -13.20 36.27
N LEU A 402 -25.88 -14.18 36.88
CA LEU A 402 -25.52 -14.75 38.17
C LEU A 402 -24.77 -16.07 37.97
N TYR A 403 -23.67 -16.25 38.70
CA TYR A 403 -22.83 -17.45 38.63
C TYR A 403 -23.01 -18.33 39.86
N LYS A 404 -22.94 -19.66 39.67
CA LYS A 404 -23.08 -20.66 40.75
C LYS A 404 -22.06 -20.51 41.88
N LYS A 405 -20.86 -20.00 41.58
CA LYS A 405 -19.77 -19.79 42.56
C LYS A 405 -19.89 -18.47 43.33
N ASP A 406 -20.71 -17.53 42.86
CA ASP A 406 -20.89 -16.21 43.49
C ASP A 406 -21.99 -16.22 44.57
N TRP A 407 -22.50 -17.40 44.94
CA TRP A 407 -23.38 -17.65 46.09
C TRP A 407 -22.64 -17.48 47.43
N ASN A 408 -22.14 -16.27 47.69
CA ASN A 408 -21.78 -15.85 49.04
C ASN A 408 -23.05 -15.38 49.78
N LEU A 409 -23.55 -16.26 50.62
CA LEU A 409 -24.64 -16.17 51.61
C LEU A 409 -24.62 -14.94 52.56
N PHE A 410 -23.83 -13.89 52.32
CA PHE A 410 -23.63 -12.74 53.24
C PHE A 410 -23.81 -11.33 52.64
N LYS A 411 -24.34 -11.15 51.42
CA LYS A 411 -24.86 -9.83 50.97
C LYS A 411 -26.35 -9.61 51.28
N ARG A 412 -26.91 -10.32 52.28
CA ARG A 412 -28.17 -9.94 52.92
C ARG A 412 -27.95 -8.71 53.83
N ARG A 413 -27.83 -7.52 53.23
CA ARG A 413 -28.27 -6.20 53.77
C ARG A 413 -27.85 -5.07 52.82
N LYS A 414 -28.56 -4.99 51.70
CA LYS A 414 -28.94 -3.72 51.02
C LYS A 414 -29.98 -3.91 49.92
N GLN A 415 -30.28 -5.15 49.52
CA GLN A 415 -31.34 -5.48 48.55
C GLN A 415 -32.64 -6.05 49.16
N SER A 416 -32.84 -5.97 50.49
CA SER A 416 -34.10 -6.45 51.11
C SER A 416 -35.28 -5.49 50.95
N HIS A 417 -35.14 -4.38 50.22
CA HIS A 417 -36.25 -3.49 49.86
C HIS A 417 -36.77 -3.66 48.43
N LEU A 418 -36.24 -4.63 47.65
CA LEU A 418 -36.73 -4.95 46.31
C LEU A 418 -37.12 -6.43 46.21
N LYS A 419 -37.95 -6.90 47.14
CA LYS A 419 -38.73 -8.12 46.93
C LYS A 419 -40.19 -7.74 46.81
N GLY A 420 -40.62 -7.53 45.57
CA GLY A 420 -42.02 -7.32 45.28
C GLY A 420 -42.35 -6.69 43.94
N THR A 421 -41.66 -7.05 42.84
CA THR A 421 -42.18 -6.83 41.49
C THR A 421 -41.46 -7.78 40.53
N HIS A 422 -42.22 -8.52 39.74
CA HIS A 422 -41.76 -9.05 38.47
C HIS A 422 -41.04 -7.91 37.71
N THR A 423 -39.76 -8.07 37.40
CA THR A 423 -39.00 -7.14 36.57
C THR A 423 -39.31 -7.37 35.09
N ASP A 424 -40.58 -7.24 34.75
CA ASP A 424 -41.05 -6.83 33.42
C ASP A 424 -41.53 -5.37 33.57
N SER A 425 -40.68 -4.51 34.13
CA SER A 425 -41.09 -3.12 34.36
C SER A 425 -41.04 -2.39 33.04
N TYR A 426 -42.18 -1.84 32.64
CA TYR A 426 -42.35 -0.85 31.58
C TYR A 426 -41.25 0.21 31.59
N ASP A 427 -40.70 0.55 32.77
CA ASP A 427 -39.58 1.48 32.96
C ASP A 427 -38.22 0.98 32.45
N GLU A 428 -37.96 -0.33 32.47
CA GLU A 428 -36.72 -0.92 31.92
C GLU A 428 -36.79 -0.98 30.39
N ILE A 429 -37.97 -1.32 29.86
CA ILE A 429 -38.26 -1.25 28.41
C ILE A 429 -38.18 0.20 27.92
N LEU A 430 -38.76 1.15 28.65
CA LEU A 430 -38.62 2.59 28.37
C LEU A 430 -37.16 3.03 28.39
N LYS A 431 -36.36 2.60 29.36
CA LYS A 431 -34.92 2.92 29.40
C LYS A 431 -34.13 2.31 28.24
N MET A 432 -34.53 1.15 27.72
CA MET A 432 -33.92 0.58 26.51
C MET A 432 -34.36 1.28 25.21
N LEU A 433 -35.49 2.00 25.23
CA LEU A 433 -35.97 2.82 24.11
C LEU A 433 -35.25 4.18 24.01
N TYR A 434 -34.56 4.62 25.07
CA TYR A 434 -33.77 5.86 25.06
C TYR A 434 -32.28 5.55 24.92
N PRO A 435 -31.50 6.41 24.24
CA PRO A 435 -30.05 6.23 24.14
C PRO A 435 -29.41 6.24 25.54
N PRO A 436 -28.34 5.46 25.75
CA PRO A 436 -27.62 5.41 27.03
C PRO A 436 -27.07 6.79 27.42
N SER A 437 -26.74 7.01 28.69
CA SER A 437 -26.21 8.31 29.15
C SER A 437 -24.91 8.67 28.42
N LEU A 438 -24.62 9.98 28.31
CA LEU A 438 -23.37 10.48 27.70
C LEU A 438 -22.12 9.81 28.31
N GLU A 439 -22.09 9.63 29.63
CA GLU A 439 -21.00 8.92 30.33
C GLU A 439 -20.87 7.44 29.95
N GLU A 440 -21.98 6.77 29.59
CA GLU A 440 -21.96 5.38 29.15
C GLU A 440 -21.61 5.26 27.65
N GLN A 441 -21.97 6.27 26.85
CA GLN A 441 -21.55 6.41 25.45
C GLN A 441 -20.05 6.74 25.33
N MET A 442 -19.49 7.49 26.29
CA MET A 442 -18.07 7.86 26.32
C MET A 442 -17.13 6.73 26.79
N LYS A 443 -17.65 5.55 27.16
CA LYS A 443 -16.81 4.41 27.52
C LYS A 443 -16.03 3.92 26.29
N PRO A 444 -14.75 3.54 26.46
CA PRO A 444 -13.94 3.07 25.34
C PRO A 444 -14.59 1.80 24.76
N SER A 445 -15.00 1.88 23.50
CA SER A 445 -15.69 0.84 22.76
C SER A 445 -14.71 0.06 21.86
N PRO A 446 -15.12 -1.09 21.29
CA PRO A 446 -14.32 -1.80 20.29
C PRO A 446 -13.89 -0.91 19.10
N LEU A 447 -14.65 0.16 18.82
CA LEU A 447 -14.32 1.13 17.78
C LEU A 447 -12.95 1.77 17.98
N LYS A 448 -12.49 1.92 19.23
CA LYS A 448 -11.16 2.48 19.49
C LYS A 448 -10.03 1.58 18.99
N ILE A 449 -10.23 0.26 18.99
CA ILE A 449 -9.28 -0.69 18.40
C ILE A 449 -9.34 -0.59 16.87
N VAL A 450 -10.55 -0.48 16.31
CA VAL A 450 -10.74 -0.24 14.87
C VAL A 450 -10.00 1.01 14.41
N GLN A 451 -10.11 2.12 15.14
CA GLN A 451 -9.39 3.37 14.83
C GLN A 451 -7.86 3.19 14.83
N ILE A 452 -7.31 2.37 15.72
CA ILE A 452 -5.86 2.10 15.73
C ILE A 452 -5.44 1.28 14.50
N PHE A 453 -6.25 0.30 14.07
CA PHE A 453 -5.97 -0.46 12.85
C PHE A 453 -6.18 0.39 11.58
N GLY A 454 -7.21 1.25 11.56
CA GLY A 454 -7.41 2.23 10.49
C GLY A 454 -6.24 3.19 10.36
N ALA A 455 -5.78 3.73 11.49
CA ALA A 455 -4.61 4.59 11.53
C ALA A 455 -3.31 3.88 11.08
N LEU A 456 -3.15 2.58 11.36
CA LEU A 456 -2.05 1.80 10.78
C LEU A 456 -2.17 1.73 9.25
N SER A 457 -3.34 1.41 8.71
CA SER A 457 -3.55 1.37 7.25
C SER A 457 -3.20 2.73 6.62
N TYR A 458 -3.77 3.81 7.16
CA TYR A 458 -3.54 5.16 6.70
C TYR A 458 -2.06 5.54 6.68
N VAL A 459 -1.32 5.25 7.76
CA VAL A 459 0.12 5.60 7.85
C VAL A 459 0.97 4.82 6.84
N LEU A 460 0.58 3.58 6.50
CA LEU A 460 1.26 2.79 5.47
C LEU A 460 1.03 3.39 4.08
N ASP A 461 -0.20 3.82 3.80
CA ASP A 461 -0.60 4.43 2.53
C ASP A 461 0.01 5.84 2.37
N LEU A 462 -0.01 6.65 3.43
CA LEU A 462 0.59 7.99 3.48
C LEU A 462 2.07 7.97 3.10
N HIS A 463 2.80 6.96 3.56
CA HIS A 463 4.21 6.79 3.22
C HIS A 463 4.44 5.98 1.94
N GLN A 464 3.41 5.66 1.15
CA GLN A 464 3.52 4.96 -0.13
C GLN A 464 4.23 3.60 -0.05
N ILE A 465 3.97 2.85 1.03
CA ILE A 465 4.50 1.49 1.20
C ILE A 465 3.83 0.55 0.20
N HIS A 466 4.64 -0.31 -0.44
CA HIS A 466 4.11 -1.24 -1.44
C HIS A 466 2.99 -2.14 -0.87
N PRO A 467 1.87 -2.37 -1.59
CA PRO A 467 0.70 -3.09 -1.08
C PRO A 467 1.00 -4.48 -0.49
N LEU A 468 1.95 -5.22 -1.08
CA LEU A 468 2.38 -6.52 -0.54
C LEU A 468 3.04 -6.40 0.85
N VAL A 469 3.81 -5.35 1.10
CA VAL A 469 4.45 -5.10 2.40
C VAL A 469 3.40 -4.60 3.39
N ALA A 470 2.51 -3.70 2.96
CA ALA A 470 1.39 -3.23 3.77
C ALA A 470 0.45 -4.38 4.21
N GLN A 471 0.11 -5.31 3.30
CA GLN A 471 -0.68 -6.49 3.61
C GLN A 471 0.01 -7.41 4.64
N GLN A 472 1.34 -7.54 4.59
CA GLN A 472 2.10 -8.27 5.59
C GLN A 472 2.05 -7.59 6.97
N CYS A 473 2.17 -6.26 7.02
CA CYS A 473 2.02 -5.47 8.25
C CYS A 473 0.64 -5.68 8.89
N LEU A 474 -0.43 -5.53 8.12
CA LEU A 474 -1.80 -5.71 8.61
C LEU A 474 -2.08 -7.16 9.03
N SER A 475 -1.62 -8.14 8.24
CA SER A 475 -1.67 -9.57 8.57
C SER A 475 -1.01 -9.87 9.91
N LEU A 476 0.19 -9.34 10.14
CA LEU A 476 0.92 -9.52 11.40
C LEU A 476 0.20 -8.85 12.58
N ALA A 477 -0.36 -7.65 12.38
CA ALA A 477 -1.11 -6.93 13.40
C ALA A 477 -2.32 -7.73 13.89
N ILE A 478 -3.11 -8.29 12.96
CA ILE A 478 -4.27 -9.13 13.27
C ILE A 478 -3.85 -10.44 13.94
N LYS A 479 -2.78 -11.09 13.46
CA LYS A 479 -2.22 -12.31 14.06
C LYS A 479 -1.83 -12.09 15.53
N TRP A 480 -1.08 -11.03 15.82
CA TRP A 480 -0.65 -10.74 17.19
C TRP A 480 -1.83 -10.36 18.08
N PHE A 481 -2.76 -9.54 17.59
CA PHE A 481 -3.99 -9.22 18.30
C PHE A 481 -4.78 -10.47 18.68
N SER A 482 -5.03 -11.36 17.72
CA SER A 482 -5.76 -12.61 17.90
C SER A 482 -5.10 -13.52 18.94
N SER A 483 -3.79 -13.78 18.80
CA SER A 483 -3.03 -14.64 19.72
C SER A 483 -3.03 -14.09 21.15
N SER A 484 -2.80 -12.79 21.32
CA SER A 484 -2.77 -12.20 22.66
C SER A 484 -4.16 -12.12 23.29
N LEU A 485 -5.21 -11.87 22.52
CA LEU A 485 -6.59 -11.91 23.02
C LEU A 485 -6.98 -13.33 23.45
N PHE A 486 -6.65 -14.34 22.63
CA PHE A 486 -6.82 -15.76 22.99
C PHE A 486 -6.12 -16.07 24.32
N ASN A 487 -4.84 -15.68 24.45
CA ASN A 487 -4.05 -15.94 25.65
C ASN A 487 -4.60 -15.20 26.87
N LYS A 488 -5.07 -13.96 26.71
CA LYS A 488 -5.76 -13.21 27.77
C LYS A 488 -7.02 -13.92 28.25
N ILE A 489 -7.86 -14.41 27.35
CA ILE A 489 -9.07 -15.18 27.69
C ILE A 489 -8.70 -16.46 28.44
N MET A 490 -7.72 -17.22 27.94
CA MET A 490 -7.23 -18.47 28.55
C MET A 490 -6.56 -18.27 29.92
N SER A 491 -5.89 -17.13 30.12
CA SER A 491 -5.33 -16.75 31.42
C SER A 491 -6.42 -16.63 32.48
N ASN A 492 -7.61 -16.17 32.05
CA ASN A 492 -8.82 -15.96 32.85
C ASN A 492 -8.66 -14.95 34.00
N LYS A 493 -7.73 -13.98 33.90
CA LYS A 493 -7.52 -12.94 34.94
C LYS A 493 -8.79 -12.15 35.25
N LYS A 494 -9.56 -11.80 34.21
CA LYS A 494 -10.83 -11.06 34.29
C LYS A 494 -12.08 -11.95 34.46
N LYS A 495 -11.86 -13.26 34.68
CA LYS A 495 -12.92 -14.27 34.81
C LYS A 495 -13.81 -14.44 33.55
N CYS A 496 -13.35 -14.11 32.36
CA CYS A 496 -14.13 -14.12 31.12
C CYS A 496 -14.61 -15.51 30.64
N LEU A 497 -14.16 -16.61 31.23
CA LEU A 497 -14.58 -17.96 30.83
C LEU A 497 -16.01 -18.28 31.31
N SER A 498 -17.00 -17.90 30.51
CA SER A 498 -18.43 -18.22 30.67
C SER A 498 -19.16 -18.03 29.35
N ARG A 499 -20.32 -18.66 29.15
CA ARG A 499 -21.15 -18.49 27.95
C ARG A 499 -21.51 -17.03 27.69
N ALA A 500 -22.03 -16.31 28.69
CA ALA A 500 -22.40 -14.90 28.52
C ALA A 500 -21.23 -13.99 28.08
N HIS A 501 -20.06 -14.13 28.70
CA HIS A 501 -18.87 -13.37 28.29
C HIS A 501 -18.36 -13.79 26.91
N ALA A 502 -18.48 -15.07 26.53
CA ALA A 502 -18.10 -15.53 25.20
C ALA A 502 -18.99 -14.92 24.10
N VAL A 503 -20.30 -14.77 24.36
CA VAL A 503 -21.22 -14.06 23.46
C VAL A 503 -20.87 -12.57 23.38
N GLN A 504 -20.61 -11.92 24.52
CA GLN A 504 -20.21 -10.52 24.58
C GLN A 504 -18.92 -10.27 23.79
N ILE A 505 -17.87 -11.04 24.04
CA ILE A 505 -16.57 -10.89 23.37
C ILE A 505 -16.74 -11.12 21.85
N ARG A 506 -17.56 -12.09 21.44
CA ARG A 506 -17.84 -12.36 20.02
C ARG A 506 -18.52 -11.17 19.34
N LEU A 507 -19.47 -10.51 19.99
CA LEU A 507 -20.11 -9.30 19.46
C LEU A 507 -19.14 -8.11 19.41
N ASN A 508 -18.25 -7.99 20.39
CA ASN A 508 -17.24 -6.93 20.36
C ASN A 508 -16.22 -7.16 19.23
N ILE A 509 -15.84 -8.42 18.97
CA ILE A 509 -14.97 -8.80 17.85
C ILE A 509 -15.66 -8.60 16.50
N SER A 510 -16.99 -8.79 16.39
CA SER A 510 -17.68 -8.63 15.11
C SER A 510 -17.55 -7.20 14.57
N VAL A 511 -17.47 -6.19 15.43
CA VAL A 511 -17.17 -4.80 15.02
C VAL A 511 -15.82 -4.70 14.28
N ILE A 512 -14.81 -5.43 14.74
CA ILE A 512 -13.50 -5.49 14.07
C ILE A 512 -13.60 -6.30 12.77
N GLN A 513 -14.35 -7.41 12.75
CA GLN A 513 -14.54 -8.21 11.54
C GLN A 513 -15.31 -7.44 10.45
N ASP A 514 -16.32 -6.65 10.85
CA ASP A 514 -17.10 -5.81 9.94
C ASP A 514 -16.20 -4.70 9.35
N TRP A 515 -15.33 -4.09 10.16
CA TRP A 515 -14.33 -3.15 9.65
C TRP A 515 -13.38 -3.81 8.64
N ILE A 516 -12.82 -4.98 8.97
CA ILE A 516 -11.94 -5.73 8.07
C ILE A 516 -12.64 -6.06 6.75
N LYS A 517 -13.92 -6.43 6.80
CA LYS A 517 -14.71 -6.74 5.61
C LYS A 517 -14.98 -5.51 4.75
N ASN A 518 -15.20 -4.35 5.37
CA ASN A 518 -15.44 -3.11 4.65
C ASN A 518 -14.16 -2.50 4.05
N HIS A 519 -12.98 -2.84 4.60
CA HIS A 519 -11.66 -2.42 4.11
C HIS A 519 -10.90 -3.60 3.50
N ASP A 520 -11.63 -4.51 2.85
CA ASP A 520 -11.03 -5.67 2.21
C ASP A 520 -10.34 -5.26 0.91
N PHE A 521 -9.07 -5.61 0.78
CA PHE A 521 -8.29 -5.40 -0.43
C PHE A 521 -7.51 -6.68 -0.76
N THR A 522 -7.06 -6.77 -2.01
CA THR A 522 -6.27 -7.91 -2.48
C THR A 522 -5.10 -7.39 -3.30
N VAL A 523 -3.90 -7.86 -2.98
CA VAL A 523 -2.69 -7.51 -3.74
C VAL A 523 -2.75 -8.24 -5.09
N PRO A 524 -2.63 -7.52 -6.22
CA PRO A 524 -2.62 -8.17 -7.53
C PRO A 524 -1.37 -9.05 -7.65
N PRO A 525 -1.49 -10.28 -8.16
CA PRO A 525 -0.33 -11.13 -8.39
C PRO A 525 0.57 -10.52 -9.48
N PRO A 526 1.88 -10.81 -9.46
CA PRO A 526 2.84 -10.31 -10.44
C PRO A 526 2.41 -10.65 -11.87
N LYS A 527 2.27 -9.61 -12.71
CA LYS A 527 2.01 -9.78 -14.15
C LYS A 527 3.26 -10.38 -14.82
N MET A 528 3.05 -11.24 -15.81
CA MET A 528 4.10 -11.77 -16.69
C MET A 528 5.14 -12.70 -16.04
N ILE A 529 4.99 -13.08 -14.76
CA ILE A 529 5.78 -14.17 -14.15
C ILE A 529 5.01 -15.48 -14.27
N ASP A 530 5.65 -16.55 -14.73
CA ASP A 530 5.08 -17.90 -14.69
C ASP A 530 5.40 -18.59 -13.35
N ASP A 531 4.70 -19.69 -13.05
CA ASP A 531 4.92 -20.46 -11.83
C ASP A 531 6.40 -20.88 -11.68
N PHE A 532 7.05 -21.23 -12.79
CA PHE A 532 8.45 -21.68 -12.80
C PHE A 532 9.41 -20.59 -12.33
N MET A 533 9.22 -19.36 -12.79
CA MET A 533 10.02 -18.20 -12.37
C MET A 533 9.65 -17.77 -10.95
N TRP A 534 8.37 -17.83 -10.59
CA TRP A 534 7.92 -17.41 -9.26
C TRP A 534 8.41 -18.34 -8.14
N GLU A 535 8.43 -19.66 -8.37
CA GLU A 535 8.99 -20.64 -7.41
C GLU A 535 10.47 -20.36 -7.09
N ARG A 536 11.21 -19.77 -8.04
CA ARG A 536 12.64 -19.45 -7.91
C ARG A 536 12.89 -18.05 -7.39
N PHE A 537 11.89 -17.18 -7.40
CA PHE A 537 11.99 -15.86 -6.78
C PHE A 537 11.96 -16.02 -5.25
N PRO A 538 12.82 -15.32 -4.49
CA PRO A 538 13.74 -14.24 -4.89
C PRO A 538 15.18 -14.68 -5.18
N TYR A 539 15.49 -15.98 -5.23
CA TYR A 539 16.84 -16.46 -5.55
C TYR A 539 17.32 -16.04 -6.94
N THR A 540 16.40 -15.75 -7.86
CA THR A 540 16.69 -15.18 -9.18
C THR A 540 17.40 -13.82 -9.14
N LEU A 541 17.35 -13.12 -8.00
CA LEU A 541 18.03 -11.83 -7.80
C LEU A 541 19.54 -11.99 -7.62
N ILE A 542 19.97 -13.12 -7.07
CA ILE A 542 21.37 -13.39 -6.70
C ILE A 542 22.02 -14.45 -7.59
N HIS A 543 21.23 -15.39 -8.12
CA HIS A 543 21.71 -16.53 -8.91
C HIS A 543 21.12 -16.53 -10.32
N ASN A 544 21.79 -17.21 -11.23
CA ASN A 544 21.20 -17.49 -12.53
C ASN A 544 20.15 -18.60 -12.40
N VAL A 545 19.09 -18.55 -13.20
CA VAL A 545 17.92 -19.46 -13.10
C VAL A 545 18.30 -20.94 -13.11
N GLY A 546 19.35 -21.32 -13.86
CA GLY A 546 19.83 -22.71 -13.96
C GLY A 546 20.59 -23.23 -12.74
N GLU A 547 21.04 -22.35 -11.84
CA GLU A 547 21.82 -22.68 -10.64
C GLU A 547 20.93 -22.86 -9.40
N ILE A 548 19.66 -22.47 -9.48
CA ILE A 548 18.72 -22.48 -8.36
C ILE A 548 18.15 -23.89 -8.17
N ASP A 549 18.61 -24.57 -7.12
CA ASP A 549 18.08 -25.87 -6.69
C ASP A 549 17.09 -25.71 -5.52
N LEU A 550 15.80 -25.82 -5.84
CA LEU A 550 14.68 -25.76 -4.89
C LEU A 550 14.64 -26.93 -3.90
N SER A 551 15.36 -28.03 -4.16
CA SER A 551 15.39 -29.20 -3.28
C SER A 551 16.34 -29.02 -2.10
N SER A 552 17.31 -28.11 -2.23
CA SER A 552 18.23 -27.74 -1.17
C SER A 552 17.72 -26.48 -0.46
N LYS A 553 17.69 -26.48 0.88
CA LYS A 553 17.52 -25.21 1.62
C LYS A 553 18.81 -24.40 1.42
N SER A 554 18.84 -23.54 0.41
CA SER A 554 19.97 -22.65 0.18
C SER A 554 20.14 -21.72 1.39
N PRO A 555 21.34 -21.64 2.00
CA PRO A 555 21.60 -20.76 3.14
C PRO A 555 21.69 -19.27 2.77
N ASP A 556 21.62 -18.95 1.46
CA ASP A 556 21.96 -17.63 0.92
C ASP A 556 20.97 -16.54 1.32
N LEU A 557 19.67 -16.84 1.29
CA LEU A 557 18.61 -15.94 1.76
C LEU A 557 17.84 -16.56 2.92
N ARG A 558 17.73 -15.81 4.01
CA ARG A 558 17.04 -16.19 5.24
C ARG A 558 15.83 -15.30 5.48
N ASN A 559 14.91 -15.76 6.34
CA ASN A 559 13.73 -15.02 6.77
C ASN A 559 12.75 -14.65 5.64
N ILE A 560 12.74 -15.42 4.55
CA ILE A 560 11.95 -15.12 3.36
C ILE A 560 10.84 -16.16 3.14
N ALA A 561 9.69 -15.71 2.67
CA ALA A 561 8.59 -16.54 2.21
C ALA A 561 8.71 -16.73 0.70
N THR A 562 8.61 -17.98 0.24
CA THR A 562 8.74 -18.33 -1.19
C THR A 562 7.44 -18.85 -1.74
N TYR A 563 7.26 -18.70 -3.06
CA TYR A 563 6.06 -19.22 -3.73
C TYR A 563 6.11 -20.75 -3.79
N LYS A 564 5.01 -21.37 -3.40
CA LYS A 564 4.78 -22.82 -3.58
C LYS A 564 3.44 -23.00 -4.29
N PRO A 565 3.41 -23.55 -5.51
CA PRO A 565 2.18 -23.68 -6.26
C PRO A 565 1.21 -24.63 -5.56
N LEU A 566 -0.06 -24.25 -5.54
CA LEU A 566 -1.14 -25.02 -4.93
C LEU A 566 -2.20 -25.35 -5.98
N LYS A 567 -2.89 -26.47 -5.74
CA LYS A 567 -4.06 -26.86 -6.55
C LYS A 567 -5.34 -26.12 -6.14
N THR A 568 -5.30 -25.48 -4.97
CA THR A 568 -6.39 -24.71 -4.39
C THR A 568 -5.98 -23.25 -4.36
N ASP A 569 -6.94 -22.36 -4.57
CA ASP A 569 -6.71 -20.91 -4.65
C ASP A 569 -6.28 -20.28 -3.31
N HIS A 570 -6.42 -21.03 -2.20
CA HIS A 570 -6.17 -20.54 -0.85
C HIS A 570 -5.15 -21.38 -0.08
N THR A 571 -4.40 -20.71 0.79
CA THR A 571 -3.39 -21.30 1.68
C THR A 571 -3.47 -20.72 3.08
N GLU A 572 -3.25 -21.57 4.08
CA GLU A 572 -3.07 -21.16 5.48
C GLU A 572 -1.58 -21.06 5.87
N ASP A 573 -0.68 -21.53 5.01
CA ASP A 573 0.77 -21.54 5.27
C ASP A 573 1.37 -20.14 5.06
N THR A 574 1.70 -19.45 6.15
CA THR A 574 2.34 -18.12 6.11
C THR A 574 3.78 -18.14 5.57
N SER A 575 4.37 -19.32 5.36
CA SER A 575 5.67 -19.46 4.68
C SER A 575 5.56 -19.48 3.15
N ASN A 576 4.36 -19.66 2.63
CA ASN A 576 4.08 -19.54 1.21
C ASN A 576 3.75 -18.08 0.88
N SER A 577 4.49 -17.45 -0.04
CA SER A 577 4.23 -16.06 -0.42
C SER A 577 2.80 -15.84 -0.96
N LEU A 578 2.20 -16.87 -1.58
CA LEU A 578 0.81 -16.85 -2.06
C LEU A 578 -0.20 -16.51 -0.95
N PHE A 579 0.16 -16.77 0.32
CA PHE A 579 -0.66 -16.40 1.47
C PHE A 579 -1.01 -14.91 1.47
N TYR A 580 -0.06 -14.06 1.09
CA TYR A 580 -0.18 -12.61 1.09
C TYR A 580 -0.71 -12.04 -0.24
N TYR A 581 -1.21 -12.87 -1.16
CA TYR A 581 -1.95 -12.43 -2.35
C TYR A 581 -3.45 -12.76 -2.24
N GLN A 582 -3.88 -13.29 -1.09
CA GLN A 582 -5.30 -13.50 -0.78
C GLN A 582 -5.93 -12.20 -0.30
N SER A 583 -7.27 -12.14 -0.23
CA SER A 583 -7.94 -10.97 0.33
C SER A 583 -7.58 -10.79 1.81
N PHE A 584 -7.41 -9.53 2.23
CA PHE A 584 -7.09 -9.17 3.60
C PHE A 584 -8.12 -9.73 4.61
N HIS A 585 -9.40 -9.76 4.22
CA HIS A 585 -10.46 -10.39 5.00
C HIS A 585 -10.24 -11.89 5.18
N HIS A 586 -9.82 -12.63 4.13
CA HIS A 586 -9.56 -14.06 4.24
C HIS A 586 -8.34 -14.35 5.14
N ILE A 587 -7.25 -13.59 4.96
CA ILE A 587 -6.07 -13.66 5.83
C ILE A 587 -6.44 -13.44 7.29
N SER A 588 -7.26 -12.43 7.55
CA SER A 588 -7.74 -12.09 8.89
C SER A 588 -8.60 -13.20 9.50
N GLN A 589 -9.44 -13.87 8.70
CA GLN A 589 -10.22 -15.02 9.16
C GLN A 589 -9.32 -16.17 9.64
N ILE A 590 -8.28 -16.50 8.87
CA ILE A 590 -7.31 -17.54 9.23
C ILE A 590 -6.65 -17.21 10.57
N HIS A 591 -6.17 -15.98 10.75
CA HIS A 591 -5.51 -15.55 12.00
C HIS A 591 -6.47 -15.51 13.21
N MET A 592 -7.73 -15.15 13.00
CA MET A 592 -8.74 -15.09 14.08
C MET A 592 -9.37 -16.44 14.39
N GLU A 593 -9.16 -17.47 13.58
CA GLU A 593 -9.91 -18.73 13.66
C GLU A 593 -9.80 -19.41 15.03
N SER A 594 -8.59 -19.57 15.57
CA SER A 594 -8.37 -20.17 16.90
C SER A 594 -9.10 -19.42 18.03
N LEU A 595 -9.14 -18.09 17.95
CA LEU A 595 -9.88 -17.25 18.90
C LEU A 595 -11.40 -17.45 18.77
N LEU A 596 -11.92 -17.45 17.54
CA LEU A 596 -13.34 -17.62 17.28
C LEU A 596 -13.82 -19.02 17.68
N GLN A 597 -13.03 -20.06 17.39
CA GLN A 597 -13.30 -21.42 17.81
C GLN A 597 -13.31 -21.54 19.34
N LEU A 598 -12.44 -20.83 20.06
CA LEU A 598 -12.45 -20.83 21.53
C LEU A 598 -13.74 -20.21 22.08
N LEU A 599 -14.17 -19.09 21.49
CA LEU A 599 -15.43 -18.44 21.89
C LEU A 599 -16.64 -19.33 21.58
N GLN A 600 -16.62 -20.03 20.44
CA GLN A 600 -17.66 -21.00 20.09
C GLN A 600 -17.69 -22.16 21.09
N TRP A 601 -16.53 -22.72 21.45
CA TRP A 601 -16.42 -23.77 22.46
C TRP A 601 -17.05 -23.34 23.79
N LEU A 602 -16.75 -22.13 24.27
CA LEU A 602 -17.30 -21.62 25.52
C LEU A 602 -18.83 -21.46 25.50
N GLN A 603 -19.45 -21.35 24.32
CA GLN A 603 -20.90 -21.26 24.19
C GLN A 603 -21.56 -22.64 24.20
N VAL A 604 -20.95 -23.62 23.52
CA VAL A 604 -21.56 -24.94 23.27
C VAL A 604 -21.12 -26.05 24.24
N ALA A 605 -20.00 -25.90 24.94
CA ALA A 605 -19.42 -27.00 25.71
C ALA A 605 -20.37 -27.61 26.74
N THR A 606 -21.15 -26.78 27.44
CA THR A 606 -22.05 -27.23 28.50
C THR A 606 -23.36 -27.85 28.00
N SER A 607 -23.68 -27.70 26.71
CA SER A 607 -24.83 -28.36 26.06
C SER A 607 -24.49 -29.72 25.44
N LEU A 608 -23.23 -30.16 25.49
CA LEU A 608 -22.83 -31.47 24.97
C LEU A 608 -23.27 -32.59 25.93
N GLU A 609 -24.05 -33.53 25.41
CA GLU A 609 -24.60 -34.65 26.19
C GLU A 609 -23.71 -35.89 26.09
N ASP A 610 -23.29 -36.25 24.87
CA ASP A 610 -22.68 -37.54 24.54
C ASP A 610 -21.29 -37.44 23.88
N GLU A 611 -20.54 -38.54 23.89
CA GLU A 611 -19.19 -38.60 23.32
C GLU A 611 -19.13 -38.36 21.81
N GLU A 612 -20.18 -38.74 21.07
CA GLU A 612 -20.30 -38.50 19.62
C GLU A 612 -20.47 -37.00 19.32
N SER A 613 -21.22 -36.29 20.18
CA SER A 613 -21.37 -34.83 20.07
C SER A 613 -20.07 -34.09 20.34
N LEU A 614 -19.24 -34.62 21.26
CA LEU A 614 -17.90 -34.10 21.51
C LEU A 614 -16.99 -34.34 20.31
N ASP A 615 -16.99 -35.54 19.73
CA ASP A 615 -16.15 -35.85 18.56
C ASP A 615 -16.53 -35.01 17.34
N SER A 616 -17.84 -34.79 17.13
CA SER A 616 -18.35 -33.89 16.09
C SER A 616 -17.97 -32.43 16.35
N THR A 617 -17.93 -32.00 17.62
CA THR A 617 -17.48 -30.65 17.96
C THR A 617 -15.97 -30.50 17.79
N LEU A 618 -15.18 -31.53 18.11
CA LEU A 618 -13.73 -31.54 17.93
C LEU A 618 -13.33 -31.52 16.44
N SER A 619 -14.12 -32.14 15.56
CA SER A 619 -13.87 -32.07 14.12
C SER A 619 -14.19 -30.68 13.54
N LEU A 620 -15.20 -29.99 14.08
CA LEU A 620 -15.53 -28.61 13.73
C LEU A 620 -14.51 -27.60 14.29
N LEU A 621 -14.02 -27.81 15.52
CA LEU A 621 -13.06 -26.94 16.20
C LEU A 621 -11.62 -27.44 16.02
N ASN A 622 -11.22 -27.60 14.76
CA ASN A 622 -9.97 -28.23 14.35
C ASN A 622 -8.69 -27.43 14.65
N LYS A 623 -8.79 -26.14 15.02
CA LYS A 623 -7.63 -25.29 15.39
C LYS A 623 -7.32 -25.32 16.89
N LEU A 624 -8.18 -25.92 17.70
CA LEU A 624 -8.00 -25.99 19.16
C LEU A 624 -7.45 -27.33 19.60
N SER A 625 -6.41 -27.30 20.44
CA SER A 625 -5.88 -28.52 21.03
C SER A 625 -6.81 -29.06 22.13
N PRO A 626 -6.90 -30.39 22.33
CA PRO A 626 -7.65 -30.97 23.45
C PRO A 626 -7.24 -30.41 24.82
N LEU A 627 -5.97 -30.01 24.96
CA LEU A 627 -5.43 -29.37 26.16
C LEU A 627 -6.06 -27.99 26.40
N GLN A 628 -6.16 -27.16 25.37
CA GLN A 628 -6.79 -25.84 25.45
C GLN A 628 -8.27 -25.96 25.83
N LEU A 629 -9.00 -26.90 25.24
CA LEU A 629 -10.41 -27.19 25.57
C LEU A 629 -10.57 -27.65 27.02
N LEU A 630 -9.70 -28.54 27.51
CA LEU A 630 -9.75 -29.00 28.89
C LEU A 630 -9.44 -27.87 29.90
N LYS A 631 -8.44 -27.04 29.60
CA LYS A 631 -8.00 -25.94 30.48
C LYS A 631 -9.03 -24.82 30.55
N SER A 632 -9.68 -24.48 29.44
CA SER A 632 -10.78 -23.50 29.41
C SER A 632 -11.95 -23.97 30.28
N ILE A 633 -12.37 -25.24 30.18
CA ILE A 633 -13.43 -25.81 31.03
C ILE A 633 -13.03 -25.93 32.50
N GLY A 634 -11.75 -26.16 32.79
CA GLY A 634 -11.23 -26.23 34.16
C GLY A 634 -11.48 -24.94 34.96
N LYS A 635 -11.39 -23.78 34.29
CA LYS A 635 -11.58 -22.46 34.89
C LYS A 635 -12.96 -21.84 34.60
N TYR A 636 -13.84 -22.54 33.88
CA TYR A 636 -15.16 -22.07 33.46
C TYR A 636 -16.08 -21.71 34.64
N ARG A 637 -16.85 -20.64 34.46
CA ARG A 637 -17.87 -20.15 35.40
C ARG A 637 -19.26 -20.49 34.87
N TYR A 638 -19.91 -21.42 35.56
CA TYR A 638 -21.27 -21.83 35.26
C TYR A 638 -22.30 -20.80 35.74
N GLU A 639 -23.22 -20.45 34.85
CA GLU A 639 -24.41 -19.65 35.17
C GLU A 639 -25.38 -20.46 36.05
N VAL A 640 -26.28 -19.79 36.78
CA VAL A 640 -27.17 -20.44 37.77
C VAL A 640 -28.03 -21.57 37.16
N ASP A 641 -28.51 -21.39 35.93
CA ASP A 641 -29.37 -22.36 35.24
C ASP A 641 -28.61 -23.30 34.29
N GLU A 642 -27.28 -23.21 34.25
CA GLU A 642 -26.45 -23.96 33.30
C GLU A 642 -25.97 -25.31 33.86
N SER A 643 -26.12 -26.39 33.10
CA SER A 643 -25.57 -27.71 33.45
C SER A 643 -24.04 -27.65 33.59
N LYS A 644 -23.49 -28.46 34.50
CA LYS A 644 -22.04 -28.63 34.57
C LYS A 644 -21.58 -29.46 33.37
N PHE A 645 -20.38 -29.17 32.87
CA PHE A 645 -19.78 -29.96 31.81
C PHE A 645 -19.70 -31.44 32.19
N ASN A 646 -20.13 -32.33 31.28
CA ASN A 646 -20.26 -33.76 31.56
C ASN A 646 -18.91 -34.38 31.96
N SER A 647 -18.91 -35.11 33.07
CA SER A 647 -17.71 -35.72 33.64
C SER A 647 -17.10 -36.82 32.76
N ALA A 648 -17.91 -37.52 31.95
CA ALA A 648 -17.45 -38.52 31.00
C ALA A 648 -16.65 -37.85 29.87
N LEU A 649 -17.22 -36.79 29.29
CA LEU A 649 -16.57 -35.96 28.25
C LEU A 649 -15.26 -35.35 28.76
N LYS A 650 -15.24 -34.88 30.01
CA LYS A 650 -14.01 -34.36 30.64
C LYS A 650 -12.92 -35.43 30.78
N LYS A 651 -13.29 -36.67 31.10
CA LYS A 651 -12.34 -37.79 31.17
C LYS A 651 -11.79 -38.15 29.79
N LYS A 652 -12.63 -38.14 28.76
CA LYS A 652 -12.22 -38.35 27.36
C LYS A 652 -11.21 -37.30 26.91
N LEU A 653 -11.51 -36.01 27.09
CA LEU A 653 -10.55 -34.92 26.81
C LEU A 653 -9.24 -35.10 27.57
N SER A 654 -9.31 -35.44 28.86
CA SER A 654 -8.11 -35.69 29.67
C SER A 654 -7.30 -36.91 29.23
N ALA A 655 -7.94 -37.92 28.64
CA ALA A 655 -7.24 -39.09 28.07
C ALA A 655 -6.56 -38.72 26.76
N MET A 656 -7.22 -37.93 25.90
CA MET A 656 -6.64 -37.41 24.66
C MET A 656 -5.39 -36.55 24.93
N CYS A 657 -5.42 -35.69 25.95
CA CYS A 657 -4.27 -34.86 26.35
C CYS A 657 -3.05 -35.67 26.79
N LYS A 658 -3.23 -36.89 27.31
CA LYS A 658 -2.10 -37.74 27.73
C LYS A 658 -1.40 -38.40 26.54
N ASN A 659 -2.09 -38.48 25.40
CA ASN A 659 -1.60 -39.09 24.18
C ASN A 659 -1.13 -38.04 23.16
N SER A 660 -1.45 -36.76 23.35
CA SER A 660 -1.02 -35.66 22.46
C SER A 660 0.37 -35.17 22.82
N VAL A 661 1.14 -34.81 21.79
CA VAL A 661 2.48 -34.19 21.92
C VAL A 661 2.39 -32.69 22.24
N ASP A 662 1.23 -32.05 22.00
CA ASP A 662 1.00 -30.62 22.27
C ASP A 662 1.02 -30.29 23.76
N SER A 663 2.08 -29.60 24.19
CA SER A 663 2.32 -29.22 25.58
C SER A 663 1.68 -27.89 25.97
N ASP A 664 1.41 -27.02 24.99
CA ASP A 664 1.21 -25.60 25.26
C ASP A 664 -0.27 -25.20 25.35
N GLN A 665 -0.58 -24.52 26.46
CA GLN A 665 -1.91 -23.97 26.72
C GLN A 665 -2.18 -22.66 25.96
N TYR A 666 -1.11 -21.93 25.63
CA TYR A 666 -1.15 -20.60 25.04
C TYR A 666 -0.69 -20.65 23.60
N LEU A 667 -1.21 -19.77 22.76
CA LEU A 667 -0.69 -19.56 21.41
C LEU A 667 0.65 -18.84 21.49
N PRO A 668 1.58 -19.10 20.56
CA PRO A 668 2.87 -18.41 20.53
C PRO A 668 2.63 -16.91 20.27
N GLU A 669 3.18 -16.08 21.15
CA GLU A 669 3.12 -14.62 21.02
C GLU A 669 4.34 -14.10 20.26
N LYS A 670 4.15 -13.02 19.50
CA LYS A 670 5.23 -12.31 18.78
C LYS A 670 6.10 -13.20 17.89
N VAL A 671 5.49 -14.19 17.24
CA VAL A 671 6.17 -15.01 16.22
C VAL A 671 6.65 -14.08 15.11
N LEU A 672 7.97 -14.12 14.84
CA LEU A 672 8.58 -13.30 13.80
C LEU A 672 8.10 -13.76 12.42
N PRO A 673 7.61 -12.86 11.56
CA PRO A 673 7.12 -13.23 10.24
C PRO A 673 8.28 -13.62 9.31
N LEU A 674 7.96 -14.38 8.26
CA LEU A 674 8.80 -14.46 7.06
C LEU A 674 8.35 -13.35 6.10
N LEU A 675 9.30 -12.71 5.42
CA LEU A 675 9.05 -11.61 4.50
C LEU A 675 8.77 -12.16 3.09
N ALA A 676 7.68 -11.75 2.46
CA ALA A 676 7.48 -11.89 1.01
C ALA A 676 7.94 -10.59 0.33
N LEU A 677 8.84 -10.70 -0.64
CA LEU A 677 9.31 -9.55 -1.42
C LEU A 677 8.42 -9.33 -2.65
N PRO A 678 8.17 -8.07 -3.04
CA PRO A 678 7.53 -7.77 -4.31
C PRO A 678 8.50 -7.96 -5.46
N THR A 679 7.99 -8.40 -6.60
CA THR A 679 8.76 -8.50 -7.85
C THR A 679 8.97 -7.12 -8.47
N VAL A 680 9.91 -7.02 -9.43
CA VAL A 680 10.14 -5.75 -10.15
C VAL A 680 8.91 -5.31 -10.93
N ALA A 681 8.13 -6.26 -11.45
CA ALA A 681 6.91 -5.96 -12.18
C ALA A 681 5.86 -5.29 -11.27
N GLU A 682 5.68 -5.82 -10.06
CA GLU A 682 4.77 -5.23 -9.07
C GLU A 682 5.24 -3.84 -8.61
N LEU A 683 6.55 -3.69 -8.36
CA LEU A 683 7.12 -2.40 -7.96
C LEU A 683 6.97 -1.34 -9.06
N ILE A 684 7.23 -1.71 -10.32
CA ILE A 684 7.03 -0.81 -11.46
C ILE A 684 5.56 -0.46 -11.58
N ASP A 685 4.66 -1.45 -11.60
CA ASP A 685 3.22 -1.21 -11.72
C ASP A 685 2.73 -0.23 -10.64
N ASN A 686 3.19 -0.40 -9.38
CA ASN A 686 2.79 0.43 -8.26
C ASN A 686 3.36 1.86 -8.33
N TYR A 687 4.64 2.03 -8.69
CA TYR A 687 5.32 3.33 -8.62
C TYR A 687 5.36 4.10 -9.94
N SER A 688 5.07 3.46 -11.09
CA SER A 688 5.04 4.11 -12.40
C SER A 688 3.63 4.43 -12.92
N SER A 689 2.59 3.74 -12.42
CA SER A 689 1.22 3.96 -12.89
C SER A 689 0.46 5.05 -12.11
N CYS A 690 1.11 5.69 -11.12
CA CYS A 690 0.52 6.74 -10.29
C CYS A 690 0.62 8.11 -10.97
N GLU A 691 -0.32 9.01 -10.69
CA GLU A 691 -0.36 10.39 -11.21
C GLU A 691 0.95 11.15 -10.87
N ASP A 692 1.50 10.92 -9.68
CA ASP A 692 2.76 11.52 -9.19
C ASP A 692 4.00 10.63 -9.42
N SER A 693 3.96 9.70 -10.38
CA SER A 693 5.05 8.73 -10.61
C SER A 693 6.43 9.37 -10.84
N TYR A 694 6.49 10.56 -11.45
CA TYR A 694 7.74 11.30 -11.64
C TYR A 694 8.38 11.74 -10.31
N GLU A 695 7.56 12.02 -9.30
CA GLU A 695 8.02 12.45 -7.99
C GLU A 695 8.66 11.31 -7.18
N LEU A 696 8.33 10.07 -7.55
CA LEU A 696 8.84 8.84 -6.95
C LEU A 696 10.12 8.34 -7.64
N LEU A 697 10.59 9.02 -8.68
CA LEU A 697 11.90 8.77 -9.26
C LEU A 697 13.00 9.21 -8.28
N PRO A 698 14.20 8.60 -8.37
CA PRO A 698 15.31 8.95 -7.49
C PRO A 698 15.98 10.26 -7.91
N PHE A 699 15.21 11.33 -8.08
CA PHE A 699 15.70 12.71 -8.20
C PHE A 699 15.68 13.39 -6.83
N LEU A 700 16.65 14.26 -6.58
CA LEU A 700 16.71 15.02 -5.33
C LEU A 700 15.96 16.36 -5.50
N PRO A 701 15.13 16.76 -4.53
CA PRO A 701 14.59 18.12 -4.47
C PRO A 701 15.72 19.16 -4.43
N VAL A 702 15.47 20.37 -4.95
CA VAL A 702 16.48 21.45 -5.01
C VAL A 702 17.09 21.74 -3.64
N ASP A 703 16.27 21.87 -2.60
CA ASP A 703 16.74 22.12 -1.23
C ASP A 703 17.71 21.03 -0.73
N VAL A 704 17.51 19.78 -1.15
CA VAL A 704 18.36 18.65 -0.77
C VAL A 704 19.63 18.61 -1.63
N GLN A 705 19.55 19.02 -2.90
CA GLN A 705 20.73 19.20 -3.75
C GLN A 705 21.65 20.28 -3.17
N ASP A 706 21.08 21.41 -2.76
CA ASP A 706 21.81 22.50 -2.10
C ASP A 706 22.47 22.03 -0.80
N ASP A 707 21.76 21.25 0.03
CA ASP A 707 22.34 20.64 1.24
C ASP A 707 23.53 19.71 0.92
N VAL A 708 23.46 18.93 -0.16
CA VAL A 708 24.55 18.04 -0.62
C VAL A 708 25.74 18.83 -1.15
N ASP A 709 25.50 19.87 -1.96
CA ASP A 709 26.54 20.76 -2.48
C ASP A 709 27.26 21.50 -1.34
N GLU A 710 26.52 21.93 -0.31
CA GLU A 710 27.10 22.54 0.89
C GLU A 710 28.01 21.54 1.63
N ILE A 711 27.60 20.28 1.76
CA ILE A 711 28.44 19.23 2.37
C ILE A 711 29.77 19.12 1.61
N HIS A 712 29.74 19.09 0.28
CA HIS A 712 30.95 19.03 -0.54
C HIS A 712 31.84 20.27 -0.38
N GLU A 713 31.26 21.46 -0.39
CA GLU A 713 32.01 22.71 -0.21
C GLU A 713 32.67 22.76 1.17
N GLN A 714 31.95 22.36 2.22
CA GLN A 714 32.50 22.32 3.58
C GLN A 714 33.64 21.29 3.71
N ASN A 715 33.48 20.10 3.13
CA ASN A 715 34.52 19.07 3.19
C ASN A 715 35.75 19.46 2.35
N PHE A 716 35.55 20.15 1.22
CA PHE A 716 36.64 20.73 0.45
C PHE A 716 37.41 21.80 1.25
N LYS A 717 36.70 22.72 1.93
CA LYS A 717 37.33 23.72 2.80
C LYS A 717 38.08 23.08 3.97
N GLN A 718 37.51 22.04 4.59
CA GLN A 718 38.14 21.32 5.69
C GLN A 718 39.45 20.64 5.25
N ARG A 719 39.48 20.07 4.03
CA ARG A 719 40.71 19.53 3.44
C ARG A 719 41.77 20.58 3.18
N GLN A 720 41.41 21.75 2.65
CA GLN A 720 42.37 22.83 2.48
C GLN A 720 42.97 23.27 3.81
N MET A 721 42.14 23.43 4.85
CA MET A 721 42.60 23.79 6.19
C MET A 721 43.48 22.72 6.84
N GLU A 722 43.15 21.43 6.67
CA GLU A 722 43.99 20.33 7.14
C GLU A 722 45.31 20.26 6.38
N HIS A 723 45.30 20.43 5.06
CA HIS A 723 46.52 20.47 4.24
C HIS A 723 47.43 21.64 4.62
N GLU A 724 46.87 22.84 4.79
CA GLU A 724 47.60 24.01 5.29
C GLU A 724 48.16 23.74 6.70
N ARG A 725 47.40 23.07 7.57
CA ARG A 725 47.86 22.73 8.91
C ARG A 725 49.00 21.71 8.89
N THR A 726 48.89 20.65 8.07
CA THR A 726 49.95 19.65 7.92
C THR A 726 51.20 20.25 7.26
N GLN A 727 51.04 21.12 6.26
CA GLN A 727 52.16 21.88 5.70
C GLN A 727 52.81 22.78 6.74
N ASN A 728 52.05 23.51 7.56
CA ASN A 728 52.60 24.32 8.63
C ASN A 728 53.31 23.46 9.71
N GLU A 729 52.77 22.28 10.04
CA GLU A 729 53.38 21.33 10.98
C GLU A 729 54.67 20.70 10.41
N ILE A 730 54.73 20.47 9.09
CA ILE A 730 55.94 20.03 8.38
C ILE A 730 56.96 21.17 8.28
N GLU A 731 56.56 22.38 7.92
CA GLU A 731 57.44 23.56 7.87
C GLU A 731 57.99 23.93 9.27
N ASP A 732 57.23 23.69 10.33
CA ASP A 732 57.70 23.87 11.71
C ASP A 732 58.58 22.70 12.19
N ALA A 733 58.41 21.49 11.64
CA ALA A 733 59.31 20.35 11.89
C ALA A 733 60.62 20.42 11.08
N GLU A 734 60.59 20.94 9.85
CA GLU A 734 61.76 21.19 8.99
C GLU A 734 62.64 22.33 9.52
N LYS A 735 62.09 23.22 10.37
CA LYS A 735 62.91 24.19 11.12
C LYS A 735 63.76 23.55 12.24
N ASP A 736 63.50 22.30 12.61
CA ASP A 736 64.23 21.59 13.67
C ASP A 736 65.10 20.42 13.17
N THR A 737 65.05 20.04 11.89
CA THR A 737 66.00 19.09 11.29
C THR A 737 66.24 19.35 9.79
N ASP A 738 67.46 19.72 9.43
CA ASP A 738 67.99 19.63 8.06
C ASP A 738 68.03 18.15 7.63
N GLU A 739 67.25 17.76 6.61
CA GLU A 739 67.69 17.01 5.41
C GLU A 739 66.54 16.25 4.68
N GLU A 740 66.62 16.37 3.35
CA GLU A 740 66.06 15.52 2.27
C GLU A 740 64.60 15.69 1.80
N ASN A 741 64.48 16.42 0.69
CA ASN A 741 63.39 16.39 -0.29
C ASN A 741 63.04 14.97 -0.75
N ASP A 742 61.77 14.58 -0.65
CA ASP A 742 61.16 13.54 -1.49
C ASP A 742 59.87 14.12 -2.12
N ASP A 743 59.99 14.64 -3.34
CA ASP A 743 58.86 15.01 -4.19
C ASP A 743 58.09 13.74 -4.58
N ARG A 744 57.08 13.38 -3.79
CA ARG A 744 56.01 12.49 -4.25
C ARG A 744 54.73 13.28 -4.43
N ALA A 745 54.37 13.48 -5.69
CA ALA A 745 53.00 13.80 -6.06
C ALA A 745 52.11 12.66 -5.52
N PHE A 746 51.38 12.93 -4.43
CA PHE A 746 50.31 12.06 -3.97
C PHE A 746 49.14 12.21 -4.94
N GLU A 747 48.93 11.20 -5.77
CA GLU A 747 47.70 11.02 -6.55
C GLU A 747 46.49 10.95 -5.61
N ASP A 748 45.37 11.53 -6.05
CA ASP A 748 44.05 11.67 -5.40
C ASP A 748 43.37 10.34 -4.95
N ASP A 749 44.08 9.21 -4.94
CA ASP A 749 43.54 7.85 -4.73
C ASP A 749 43.42 7.45 -3.24
N ALA A 750 43.86 8.30 -2.31
CA ALA A 750 43.86 8.03 -0.87
C ALA A 750 42.47 8.14 -0.19
N GLY A 751 41.44 8.59 -0.91
CA GLY A 751 40.10 8.81 -0.37
C GLY A 751 39.30 7.53 -0.07
N ASP A 752 39.77 6.37 -0.52
CA ASP A 752 39.12 5.05 -0.40
C ASP A 752 39.76 4.13 0.66
N GLU A 753 40.68 4.66 1.48
CA GLU A 753 41.44 3.87 2.45
C GLU A 753 40.94 3.98 3.89
N LEU A 754 40.02 4.91 4.19
CA LEU A 754 39.62 5.21 5.57
C LEU A 754 38.91 4.01 6.23
N PHE A 755 38.05 3.32 5.48
CA PHE A 755 37.28 2.18 5.96
C PHE A 755 37.87 0.81 5.59
N LYS A 756 38.91 0.76 4.74
CA LYS A 756 39.62 -0.50 4.43
C LYS A 756 40.33 -1.11 5.66
N GLN A 757 40.72 -0.28 6.63
CA GLN A 757 41.46 -0.70 7.84
C GLN A 757 40.62 -0.73 9.13
N LEU A 758 39.42 -0.13 9.12
CA LEU A 758 38.51 -0.19 10.26
C LEU A 758 37.65 -1.44 10.17
N ASN A 759 37.96 -2.46 10.99
CA ASN A 759 36.93 -3.42 11.39
C ASN A 759 35.88 -2.66 12.22
N ALA A 760 34.92 -2.05 11.53
CA ALA A 760 33.81 -1.34 12.13
C ALA A 760 33.01 -2.30 13.03
N PRO A 761 32.49 -1.82 14.17
CA PRO A 761 31.82 -2.66 15.16
C PRO A 761 30.68 -3.43 14.48
N SER A 762 30.57 -4.72 14.78
CA SER A 762 29.58 -5.57 14.12
C SER A 762 28.19 -4.95 14.24
N VAL A 763 27.46 -4.90 13.12
CA VAL A 763 26.02 -4.54 13.06
C VAL A 763 25.20 -5.36 14.08
N ALA A 764 25.71 -6.53 14.46
CA ALA A 764 25.21 -7.37 15.55
C ALA A 764 25.25 -6.72 16.95
N ALA A 765 25.88 -5.56 17.16
CA ALA A 765 25.90 -4.88 18.45
C ALA A 765 24.72 -3.91 18.64
N GLN A 766 24.08 -3.46 17.56
CA GLN A 766 23.01 -2.45 17.58
C GLN A 766 21.63 -2.98 17.18
N LYS A 767 21.56 -4.15 16.55
CA LYS A 767 20.29 -4.86 16.34
C LYS A 767 19.74 -5.33 17.70
N PRO A 768 18.41 -5.33 17.93
CA PRO A 768 17.87 -5.88 19.16
C PRO A 768 18.26 -7.37 19.26
N LEU A 769 18.60 -7.87 20.46
CA LEU A 769 19.19 -9.20 20.70
C LEU A 769 18.45 -10.39 20.03
N TRP A 770 17.17 -10.21 19.70
CA TRP A 770 16.37 -11.22 18.99
C TRP A 770 16.59 -11.26 17.47
N ALA A 771 17.08 -10.18 16.86
CA ALA A 771 17.41 -10.09 15.43
C ALA A 771 18.80 -10.67 15.10
N ILE A 772 19.62 -10.94 16.12
CA ILE A 772 21.02 -11.39 15.98
C ILE A 772 21.17 -12.91 16.08
N ASN A 773 20.20 -13.62 16.67
CA ASN A 773 20.36 -15.02 17.02
C ASN A 773 19.79 -15.98 15.95
N SER A 774 20.67 -16.47 15.08
CA SER A 774 20.49 -17.75 14.38
C SER A 774 20.50 -18.97 15.32
N ASP A 775 20.97 -18.79 16.57
CA ASP A 775 21.25 -19.91 17.48
C ASP A 775 20.03 -20.38 18.30
N ILE A 776 18.90 -19.66 18.26
CA ILE A 776 17.68 -20.07 18.97
C ILE A 776 16.98 -21.25 18.26
N GLU A 777 17.24 -21.48 16.97
CA GLU A 777 16.72 -22.65 16.27
C GLU A 777 17.48 -23.96 16.58
N ALA A 778 18.64 -23.87 17.24
CA ALA A 778 19.49 -25.03 17.53
C ALA A 778 19.40 -25.54 18.98
N ASN A 779 18.67 -24.89 19.88
CA ASN A 779 18.52 -25.37 21.26
C ASN A 779 17.10 -25.87 21.56
N PRO A 780 16.88 -27.18 21.70
CA PRO A 780 15.58 -27.74 22.05
C PRO A 780 15.27 -27.64 23.57
N TRP A 781 15.91 -26.71 24.29
CA TRP A 781 15.75 -26.49 25.73
C TRP A 781 15.41 -25.05 26.06
#